data_AF-A0A554LGC6-F1
#
_entry.id   AF-A0A554LGC6-F1
#
_cell.length_a   1.000
_cell.length_b   1.000
_cell.length_c   1.000
_cell.angle_alpha   90.00
_cell.angle_beta   90.00
_cell.angle_gamma   90.00
#
_symmetry.space_group_name_H-M   'P 1'
#
loop_
_entity.id
_entity.type
_entity.pdbx_description
1 polymer ?
#
loop_
_entity_poly.entity_id
_entity_poly.type
_entity_poly.pdbx_seq_one_letter_code
_entity_poly.pdbx_strand_id
1 'polypeptide(L)'
;MFAGRVTIQITMKNANLARITAGKQFFGLGKKLGLFLFVIFSVWILFFVVGKNVAADIAYSCTTKASGNWDDPNIWSGCNPTSGYPQTNDTVTIDGNNQVTLNVPSATIAGLSFRDTGSLVHKNGNSLAISGSVALSQPISGNDVFNQWQINDGSAIAVGQISLGGIGAGKLGSKIIITSGTLTAKSGIAFLCNGLNYENCVLDMSGGAGRVNVKGPLGGIENATLVAGSESTISFIDDSADMDIYMSWGSGSFNNIEINSSDKNVYLGEDITPLNVLGNLTVSSGVFKQNGYNVEGNNGKTLEVKNAGTYVIEGNATFPPGFGAYSFDETSTVVYAQNVNTAISAQNYGNVTIEPDQPADSGSIVFTIDQGKIVMAGGLAIETGIAAKPITVDANKNEVLLDIGIGGVMIAQNAELIANGKNFLENDGPWINEGTFTHNNNAVYFGGDKSDAYKFIPGKSSFYNLFIVGKSIWDLNSNDLNVENLLKVDNGILSGTGNVEVNGNVDCAFSCAGSINMTGGNFTVRAPKDVNFGTIGGSADWLFNNLTFNNSDSSEHTVTASAGGTGEIKISGVLTVGDADDIAKTVFDASNRTWELSGGKTPFDIVAGSFKSNTSTFKYTAAEDATITAESYYNLQIMPGEESTHTIAEGALAVSSNLDIGDKGAGTVTADANNPTIDIDGNFSIAEDSTFIAPGKTVLSIAKNFSNKGIFTNSGGMVSFDGDKDSVISGDKTAFYSLSITTPGKKMKFSAGQTFNIGGDFTVTGSVSGSIYISSDIEGSKWFINKQGKDNITFADIKDSGCDEKSGDIACGETSINSSNNDFCWKFGSGLRITSYPNNASKSVIPMASPAGKASYAGTSTYTNQPLPSLRPLPPIRR
;
A
#
# COMPACT_ATOMS: atom_id res chain seq x y z
N MET A 1 0.07 15.04 26.99
CA MET A 1 -0.56 15.56 28.22
C MET A 1 -0.90 14.38 29.13
N PHE A 2 -0.44 14.46 30.39
CA PHE A 2 -0.70 13.59 31.56
C PHE A 2 -0.66 12.06 31.41
N ALA A 3 0.53 11.52 31.72
CA ALA A 3 0.71 10.14 32.17
C ALA A 3 0.33 10.03 33.67
N GLY A 4 -0.59 9.15 34.00
CA GLY A 4 -0.96 8.82 35.39
C GLY A 4 -0.47 7.42 35.76
N ARG A 5 0.64 7.34 36.52
CA ARG A 5 1.05 6.12 37.24
C ARG A 5 0.06 5.86 38.38
N VAL A 6 -0.57 4.70 38.41
CA VAL A 6 -1.29 4.19 39.59
C VAL A 6 -0.34 3.27 40.36
N THR A 7 0.13 3.74 41.51
CA THR A 7 0.84 2.93 42.50
C THR A 7 -0.20 2.29 43.43
N ILE A 8 -0.34 0.96 43.42
CA ILE A 8 -1.16 0.24 44.40
C ILE A 8 -0.23 -0.22 45.54
N GLN A 9 -0.27 0.49 46.67
CA GLN A 9 0.22 -0.05 47.94
C GLN A 9 -0.87 -0.91 48.58
N ILE A 10 -0.65 -2.22 48.68
CA ILE A 10 -1.51 -3.12 49.46
C ILE A 10 -0.95 -3.17 50.88
N THR A 11 -1.62 -2.49 51.81
CA THR A 11 -1.47 -2.75 53.25
C THR A 11 -2.61 -3.68 53.67
N MET A 12 -2.31 -4.93 53.99
CA MET A 12 -3.32 -5.86 54.52
C MET A 12 -3.52 -5.63 56.03
N LYS A 13 -4.73 -5.22 56.43
CA LYS A 13 -5.27 -5.43 57.77
C LYS A 13 -6.66 -6.06 57.68
N ASN A 14 -6.90 -6.98 58.60
CA ASN A 14 -7.89 -8.05 58.60
C ASN A 14 -9.38 -7.68 58.45
N ALA A 15 -10.08 -8.57 57.73
CA ALA A 15 -11.42 -9.14 57.95
C ALA A 15 -12.64 -8.22 58.22
N ASN A 16 -13.62 -8.26 57.31
CA ASN A 16 -14.94 -8.86 57.57
C ASN A 16 -15.85 -8.89 56.32
N LEU A 17 -16.68 -9.94 56.22
CA LEU A 17 -17.56 -10.30 55.12
C LEU A 17 -18.65 -9.27 54.80
N ALA A 18 -18.88 -9.01 53.50
CA ALA A 18 -20.16 -8.52 52.99
C ALA A 18 -20.50 -9.20 51.64
N ARG A 19 -21.68 -9.81 51.57
CA ARG A 19 -22.29 -10.46 50.39
C ARG A 19 -22.61 -9.41 49.31
N ILE A 20 -22.29 -9.70 48.03
CA ILE A 20 -22.85 -8.97 46.87
C ILE A 20 -23.48 -9.96 45.89
N THR A 21 -24.75 -9.70 45.58
CA THR A 21 -25.63 -10.41 44.65
C THR A 21 -25.28 -10.07 43.20
N ALA A 22 -25.20 -11.07 42.32
CA ALA A 22 -24.90 -10.89 40.90
C ALA A 22 -26.13 -10.41 40.08
N GLY A 23 -25.91 -9.40 39.24
CA GLY A 23 -26.81 -8.99 38.16
C GLY A 23 -26.10 -9.13 36.80
N LYS A 24 -26.74 -9.87 35.88
CA LYS A 24 -26.35 -10.11 34.49
C LYS A 24 -26.38 -8.81 33.65
N GLN A 25 -25.53 -8.70 32.62
CA GLN A 25 -25.91 -8.61 31.19
C GLN A 25 -24.75 -8.10 30.29
N PHE A 26 -24.71 -8.65 29.08
CA PHE A 26 -24.00 -8.28 27.84
C PHE A 26 -22.63 -8.88 27.46
N PHE A 27 -22.72 -9.71 26.42
CA PHE A 27 -21.72 -10.45 25.63
C PHE A 27 -21.06 -9.57 24.56
N GLY A 28 -19.81 -9.88 24.21
CA GLY A 28 -19.36 -9.78 22.81
C GLY A 28 -17.90 -9.36 22.56
N LEU A 29 -16.91 -10.23 22.83
CA LEU A 29 -15.66 -10.33 22.05
C LEU A 29 -14.88 -11.61 22.47
N GLY A 30 -15.04 -12.69 21.70
CA GLY A 30 -14.15 -13.86 21.70
C GLY A 30 -13.09 -13.69 20.61
N LYS A 31 -11.93 -14.35 20.58
CA LYS A 31 -11.42 -15.54 21.27
C LYS A 31 -9.89 -15.38 21.36
N LYS A 32 -9.34 -14.90 22.48
CA LYS A 32 -7.90 -15.05 22.83
C LYS A 32 -7.59 -14.98 24.33
N LEU A 33 -8.61 -14.89 25.18
CA LEU A 33 -8.47 -14.83 26.65
C LEU A 33 -8.96 -16.09 27.38
N GLY A 34 -9.46 -17.10 26.65
CA GLY A 34 -10.13 -18.27 27.21
C GLY A 34 -9.24 -19.43 27.67
N LEU A 35 -7.94 -19.42 27.34
CA LEU A 35 -7.03 -20.50 27.73
C LEU A 35 -6.16 -20.14 28.94
N PHE A 36 -6.00 -18.85 29.25
CA PHE A 36 -5.20 -18.38 30.39
C PHE A 36 -5.99 -18.35 31.71
N LEU A 37 -7.32 -18.16 31.65
CA LEU A 37 -8.17 -18.19 32.85
C LEU A 37 -8.61 -19.60 33.27
N PHE A 38 -8.57 -20.60 32.38
CA PHE A 38 -9.00 -21.97 32.74
C PHE A 38 -7.93 -22.75 33.52
N VAL A 39 -6.65 -22.41 33.36
CA VAL A 39 -5.54 -23.00 34.13
C VAL A 39 -5.49 -22.43 35.56
N ILE A 40 -5.91 -21.18 35.75
CA ILE A 40 -5.92 -20.53 37.07
C ILE A 40 -7.20 -20.86 37.86
N PHE A 41 -8.33 -21.15 37.20
CA PHE A 41 -9.58 -21.54 37.87
C PHE A 41 -9.66 -23.02 38.27
N SER A 42 -8.83 -23.89 37.68
CA SER A 42 -8.74 -25.31 38.03
C SER A 42 -7.99 -25.56 39.34
N VAL A 43 -7.18 -24.59 39.80
CA VAL A 43 -6.38 -24.68 41.03
C VAL A 43 -7.15 -24.19 42.27
N TRP A 44 -8.30 -23.52 42.10
CA TRP A 44 -9.06 -22.93 43.21
C TRP A 44 -10.32 -23.70 43.65
N ILE A 45 -10.75 -24.74 42.91
CA ILE A 45 -11.97 -25.51 43.25
C ILE A 45 -11.69 -26.79 44.05
N LEU A 46 -10.42 -27.08 44.40
CA LEU A 46 -10.12 -28.21 45.30
C LEU A 46 -10.04 -27.85 46.80
N PHE A 47 -10.30 -26.59 47.18
CA PHE A 47 -9.97 -26.12 48.54
C PHE A 47 -11.14 -25.87 49.51
N PHE A 48 -12.39 -26.17 49.19
CA PHE A 48 -13.46 -26.05 50.20
C PHE A 48 -14.54 -27.14 50.08
N VAL A 49 -14.88 -27.72 51.26
CA VAL A 49 -15.71 -28.91 51.57
C VAL A 49 -14.87 -30.20 51.60
N VAL A 50 -14.29 -30.67 52.72
CA VAL A 50 -14.78 -30.81 54.10
C VAL A 50 -13.65 -30.47 55.07
N GLY A 51 -13.96 -29.73 56.14
CA GLY A 51 -13.03 -29.44 57.22
C GLY A 51 -12.52 -30.72 57.91
N LYS A 52 -11.38 -31.23 57.47
CA LYS A 52 -10.42 -31.94 58.31
C LYS A 52 -9.34 -30.94 58.68
N ASN A 53 -9.06 -30.82 59.97
CA ASN A 53 -7.95 -30.04 60.50
C ASN A 53 -6.67 -30.38 59.71
N VAL A 54 -6.20 -29.48 58.87
CA VAL A 54 -4.87 -29.59 58.27
C VAL A 54 -3.92 -29.16 59.37
N ALA A 55 -3.35 -30.14 60.07
CA ALA A 55 -2.15 -29.89 60.86
C ALA A 55 -1.12 -29.23 59.93
N ALA A 56 -0.39 -28.22 60.42
CA ALA A 56 0.78 -27.73 59.70
C ALA A 56 1.62 -28.94 59.29
N ASP A 57 1.86 -29.12 58.00
CA ASP A 57 2.54 -30.31 57.48
C ASP A 57 3.99 -30.24 57.95
N ILE A 58 4.28 -30.97 59.02
CA ILE A 58 5.56 -30.95 59.73
C ILE A 58 6.64 -31.45 58.77
N ALA A 59 7.74 -30.71 58.64
CA ALA A 59 8.89 -31.14 57.86
C ALA A 59 9.65 -32.25 58.60
N TYR A 60 9.89 -33.37 57.93
CA TYR A 60 10.69 -34.48 58.43
C TYR A 60 12.01 -34.62 57.67
N SER A 61 12.99 -35.24 58.32
CA SER A 61 14.27 -35.61 57.69
C SER A 61 14.27 -37.12 57.44
N CYS A 62 13.85 -37.48 56.22
CA CYS A 62 13.77 -38.85 55.75
C CYS A 62 15.14 -39.37 55.30
N THR A 63 15.62 -40.45 55.90
CA THR A 63 16.86 -41.12 55.48
C THR A 63 16.62 -42.58 55.15
N THR A 64 17.21 -43.08 54.06
CA THR A 64 17.11 -44.49 53.67
C THR A 64 17.81 -45.42 54.66
N LYS A 65 17.16 -46.54 55.01
CA LYS A 65 17.77 -47.64 55.78
C LYS A 65 17.96 -48.93 54.97
N ALA A 66 17.34 -49.03 53.79
CA ALA A 66 17.45 -50.15 52.86
C ALA A 66 17.12 -49.70 51.42
N SER A 67 17.46 -50.53 50.43
CA SER A 67 16.99 -50.38 49.04
C SER A 67 15.52 -50.76 48.89
N GLY A 68 14.81 -50.13 47.94
CA GLY A 68 13.44 -50.50 47.59
C GLY A 68 12.63 -49.37 46.93
N ASN A 69 11.31 -49.44 47.03
CA ASN A 69 10.39 -48.48 46.42
C ASN A 69 10.21 -47.23 47.29
N TRP A 70 10.10 -46.05 46.66
CA TRP A 70 9.91 -44.76 47.33
C TRP A 70 8.72 -44.74 48.28
N ASP A 71 7.62 -45.37 47.92
CA ASP A 71 6.40 -45.44 48.73
C ASP A 71 6.39 -46.55 49.80
N ASP A 72 7.49 -47.30 49.98
CA ASP A 72 7.61 -48.34 51.02
C ASP A 72 8.10 -47.74 52.35
N PRO A 73 7.25 -47.70 53.41
CA PRO A 73 7.65 -47.22 54.74
C PRO A 73 8.84 -47.96 55.35
N ASN A 74 9.09 -49.21 54.91
CA ASN A 74 10.14 -50.06 55.46
C ASN A 74 11.53 -49.73 54.93
N ILE A 75 11.66 -48.82 53.96
CA ILE A 75 12.97 -48.38 53.48
C ILE A 75 13.41 -47.04 54.08
N TRP A 76 12.50 -46.35 54.78
CA TRP A 76 12.76 -45.03 55.35
C TRP A 76 12.89 -45.02 56.87
N SER A 77 13.60 -44.02 57.36
CA SER A 77 13.72 -43.65 58.77
C SER A 77 13.57 -42.14 58.90
N GLY A 78 13.07 -41.65 60.04
CA GLY A 78 12.94 -40.21 60.29
C GLY A 78 11.79 -39.51 59.54
N CYS A 79 11.03 -40.20 58.69
CA CYS A 79 9.85 -39.68 58.00
C CYS A 79 8.62 -39.54 58.91
N ASN A 80 7.58 -38.87 58.39
CA ASN A 80 6.27 -38.77 59.04
C ASN A 80 5.76 -40.15 59.50
N PRO A 81 5.42 -40.34 60.79
CA PRO A 81 4.97 -41.62 61.33
C PRO A 81 3.68 -42.17 60.70
N THR A 82 2.90 -41.32 60.02
CA THR A 82 1.60 -41.67 59.43
C THR A 82 1.75 -42.20 58.01
N SER A 83 2.55 -41.55 57.17
CA SER A 83 2.81 -42.01 55.80
C SER A 83 3.94 -43.03 55.75
N GLY A 84 4.98 -42.85 56.57
CA GLY A 84 6.16 -43.69 56.64
C GLY A 84 7.17 -43.45 55.51
N TYR A 85 6.86 -42.61 54.52
CA TYR A 85 7.72 -42.26 53.38
C TYR A 85 7.68 -40.74 53.08
N PRO A 86 8.65 -40.19 52.32
CA PRO A 86 8.82 -38.75 52.13
C PRO A 86 7.61 -38.03 51.54
N GLN A 87 7.31 -36.85 52.08
CA GLN A 87 6.24 -35.93 51.69
C GLN A 87 6.78 -34.54 51.25
N THR A 88 5.87 -33.64 50.88
CA THR A 88 6.17 -32.34 50.23
C THR A 88 7.17 -31.46 50.98
N ASN A 89 7.11 -31.43 52.31
CA ASN A 89 7.98 -30.58 53.14
C ASN A 89 9.22 -31.31 53.67
N ASP A 90 9.43 -32.58 53.29
CA ASP A 90 10.49 -33.39 53.87
C ASP A 90 11.82 -33.18 53.16
N THR A 91 12.93 -33.20 53.90
CA THR A 91 14.27 -33.35 53.34
C THR A 91 14.61 -34.82 53.23
N VAL A 92 15.12 -35.27 52.09
CA VAL A 92 15.44 -36.67 51.80
C VAL A 92 16.95 -36.86 51.70
N THR A 93 17.48 -37.84 52.44
CA THR A 93 18.86 -38.33 52.30
C THR A 93 18.85 -39.78 51.85
N ILE A 94 19.45 -40.07 50.70
CA ILE A 94 19.70 -41.43 50.23
C ILE A 94 21.15 -41.74 50.59
N ASP A 95 21.32 -42.64 51.54
CA ASP A 95 22.58 -42.90 52.23
C ASP A 95 22.95 -44.38 52.17
N GLY A 96 24.25 -44.67 52.28
CA GLY A 96 24.81 -46.01 52.06
C GLY A 96 24.62 -46.51 50.64
N ASN A 97 24.95 -47.78 50.40
CA ASN A 97 24.77 -48.46 49.09
C ASN A 97 23.29 -48.79 48.81
N ASN A 98 22.36 -47.92 49.22
CA ASN A 98 20.93 -48.09 49.05
C ASN A 98 20.48 -47.50 47.69
N GLN A 99 19.66 -48.27 46.99
CA GLN A 99 19.01 -47.84 45.75
C GLN A 99 17.50 -47.69 45.98
N VAL A 100 16.99 -46.48 45.78
CA VAL A 100 15.58 -46.15 45.87
C VAL A 100 14.99 -46.05 44.47
N THR A 101 13.87 -46.72 44.23
CA THR A 101 13.09 -46.55 42.99
C THR A 101 11.95 -45.57 43.25
N LEU A 102 11.96 -44.41 42.57
CA LEU A 102 10.81 -43.50 42.53
C LEU A 102 9.72 -44.15 41.68
N ASN A 103 8.87 -44.96 42.33
CA ASN A 103 7.80 -45.73 41.72
C ASN A 103 6.45 -45.00 41.72
N VAL A 104 6.37 -43.82 42.34
CA VAL A 104 5.18 -42.96 42.33
C VAL A 104 5.18 -42.01 41.12
N PRO A 105 4.02 -41.73 40.48
CA PRO A 105 3.96 -40.88 39.28
C PRO A 105 4.53 -39.46 39.46
N SER A 106 4.34 -38.90 40.65
CA SER A 106 4.85 -37.58 41.02
C SER A 106 5.14 -37.53 42.51
N ALA A 107 6.30 -37.00 42.89
CA ALA A 107 6.66 -36.68 44.26
C ALA A 107 7.13 -35.22 44.38
N THR A 108 6.93 -34.63 45.55
CA THR A 108 7.49 -33.32 45.91
C THR A 108 8.19 -33.44 47.26
N ILE A 109 9.33 -32.79 47.41
CA ILE A 109 10.15 -32.78 48.64
C ILE A 109 10.83 -31.41 48.82
N ALA A 110 11.29 -31.13 50.04
CA ALA A 110 11.98 -29.89 50.39
C ALA A 110 13.47 -29.88 50.05
N GLY A 111 14.13 -31.04 49.97
CA GLY A 111 15.55 -31.12 49.66
C GLY A 111 15.97 -32.56 49.41
N LEU A 112 17.03 -32.76 48.63
CA LEU A 112 17.55 -34.09 48.30
C LEU A 112 19.07 -34.14 48.53
N SER A 113 19.55 -35.19 49.19
CA SER A 113 20.97 -35.42 49.42
C SER A 113 21.34 -36.87 49.18
N PHE A 114 22.52 -37.11 48.61
CA PHE A 114 23.08 -38.44 48.40
C PHE A 114 24.40 -38.58 49.15
N ARG A 115 24.58 -39.70 49.86
CA ARG A 115 25.76 -40.03 50.67
C ARG A 115 26.12 -41.51 50.49
N ASP A 116 27.39 -41.83 50.70
CA ASP A 116 27.90 -43.21 50.78
C ASP A 116 27.43 -44.19 49.70
N THR A 117 27.36 -43.73 48.44
CA THR A 117 26.93 -44.47 47.24
C THR A 117 25.41 -44.63 47.05
N GLY A 118 24.64 -43.73 47.66
CA GLY A 118 23.20 -43.66 47.51
C GLY A 118 22.76 -43.46 46.07
N SER A 119 21.68 -44.14 45.67
CA SER A 119 21.12 -44.08 44.33
C SER A 119 19.61 -43.86 44.31
N LEU A 120 19.13 -42.93 43.47
CA LEU A 120 17.71 -42.71 43.19
C LEU A 120 17.45 -43.01 41.72
N VAL A 121 16.52 -43.92 41.44
CA VAL A 121 16.14 -44.34 40.10
C VAL A 121 14.69 -43.95 39.82
N HIS A 122 14.46 -43.09 38.84
CA HIS A 122 13.12 -42.78 38.36
C HIS A 122 12.60 -43.96 37.53
N LYS A 123 11.40 -44.44 37.87
CA LYS A 123 10.67 -45.41 37.06
C LYS A 123 9.93 -44.70 35.93
N ASN A 124 9.88 -45.33 34.76
CA ASN A 124 9.37 -44.82 33.48
C ASN A 124 8.44 -43.59 33.54
N GLY A 125 9.00 -42.41 33.28
CA GLY A 125 8.25 -41.14 33.17
C GLY A 125 7.89 -40.46 34.50
N ASN A 126 8.26 -41.02 35.65
CA ASN A 126 7.92 -40.46 36.96
C ASN A 126 8.66 -39.13 37.24
N SER A 127 7.98 -38.25 37.97
CA SER A 127 8.42 -36.86 38.21
C SER A 127 8.79 -36.59 39.67
N LEU A 128 9.85 -35.80 39.89
CA LEU A 128 10.27 -35.33 41.21
C LEU A 128 10.45 -33.80 41.23
N ALA A 129 9.73 -33.12 42.11
CA ALA A 129 9.93 -31.70 42.38
C ALA A 129 10.67 -31.51 43.73
N ILE A 130 11.76 -30.74 43.72
CA ILE A 130 12.54 -30.39 44.90
C ILE A 130 12.50 -28.86 45.09
N SER A 131 11.93 -28.38 46.19
CA SER A 131 11.81 -26.94 46.46
C SER A 131 13.09 -26.29 47.02
N GLY A 132 14.02 -27.10 47.55
CA GLY A 132 15.33 -26.67 48.01
C GLY A 132 16.49 -27.24 47.19
N SER A 133 17.67 -27.31 47.80
CA SER A 133 18.90 -27.75 47.14
C SER A 133 18.96 -29.26 46.93
N VAL A 134 19.74 -29.67 45.94
CA VAL A 134 20.11 -31.07 45.69
C VAL A 134 21.60 -31.21 45.87
N ALA A 135 22.06 -32.12 46.74
CA ALA A 135 23.48 -32.33 47.00
C ALA A 135 23.88 -33.79 46.80
N LEU A 136 24.68 -34.07 45.77
CA LEU A 136 25.39 -35.34 45.64
C LEU A 136 26.77 -35.13 46.25
N SER A 137 27.01 -35.61 47.47
CA SER A 137 28.32 -35.45 48.11
C SER A 137 29.34 -36.41 47.53
N GLN A 138 30.63 -36.21 47.81
CA GLN A 138 31.60 -37.27 47.56
C GLN A 138 31.28 -38.53 48.41
N PRO A 139 31.39 -39.75 47.87
CA PRO A 139 31.39 -40.98 48.68
C PRO A 139 32.59 -41.04 49.64
N ILE A 140 32.43 -41.66 50.82
CA ILE A 140 33.45 -41.66 51.88
C ILE A 140 34.62 -42.63 51.60
N SER A 141 34.41 -43.73 50.88
CA SER A 141 35.45 -44.74 50.60
C SER A 141 35.13 -45.64 49.41
N GLY A 142 36.14 -46.11 48.68
CA GLY A 142 36.01 -47.05 47.55
C GLY A 142 36.89 -46.68 46.36
N ASN A 143 36.78 -47.44 45.27
CA ASN A 143 37.27 -47.09 43.94
C ASN A 143 36.09 -47.27 42.96
N ASP A 144 35.93 -46.38 41.98
CA ASP A 144 34.84 -46.42 40.99
C ASP A 144 33.43 -46.43 41.61
N VAL A 145 33.22 -45.63 42.66
CA VAL A 145 31.94 -45.54 43.36
C VAL A 145 31.32 -44.15 43.23
N PHE A 146 30.00 -44.12 43.01
CA PHE A 146 29.27 -42.89 42.72
C PHE A 146 28.00 -42.79 43.56
N ASN A 147 27.71 -41.58 44.03
CA ASN A 147 26.32 -41.20 44.33
C ASN A 147 25.59 -40.95 43.01
N GLN A 148 24.40 -41.51 42.84
CA GLN A 148 23.73 -41.53 41.53
C GLN A 148 22.30 -41.03 41.59
N TRP A 149 22.01 -40.01 40.79
CA TRP A 149 20.63 -39.63 40.50
C TRP A 149 20.28 -40.02 39.07
N GLN A 150 19.57 -41.14 38.94
CA GLN A 150 19.15 -41.70 37.66
C GLN A 150 17.73 -41.25 37.33
N ILE A 151 17.62 -40.14 36.61
CA ILE A 151 16.35 -39.60 36.12
C ILE A 151 15.86 -40.42 34.91
N ASN A 152 16.77 -40.97 34.12
CA ASN A 152 16.45 -41.81 32.97
C ASN A 152 15.46 -41.13 32.02
N ASP A 153 14.27 -41.68 31.83
CA ASP A 153 13.17 -41.16 31.01
C ASP A 153 12.14 -40.34 31.82
N GLY A 154 12.37 -40.17 33.12
CA GLY A 154 11.54 -39.39 34.03
C GLY A 154 11.79 -37.88 33.96
N SER A 155 11.22 -37.14 34.91
CA SER A 155 11.47 -35.69 35.02
C SER A 155 11.84 -35.26 36.43
N ALA A 156 12.65 -34.22 36.54
CA ALA A 156 13.00 -33.61 37.81
C ALA A 156 13.06 -32.08 37.70
N ILE A 157 12.61 -31.39 38.75
CA ILE A 157 12.75 -29.94 38.90
C ILE A 157 13.41 -29.66 40.24
N ALA A 158 14.58 -29.04 40.25
CA ALA A 158 15.23 -28.54 41.45
C ALA A 158 15.14 -27.01 41.47
N VAL A 159 14.51 -26.47 42.52
CA VAL A 159 14.41 -25.01 42.71
C VAL A 159 15.72 -24.46 43.27
N GLY A 160 16.32 -25.12 44.27
CA GLY A 160 17.65 -24.79 44.79
C GLY A 160 18.79 -25.29 43.91
N GLN A 161 20.02 -24.89 44.25
CA GLN A 161 21.21 -25.28 43.49
C GLN A 161 21.42 -26.79 43.56
N ILE A 162 21.80 -27.39 42.43
CA ILE A 162 22.26 -28.78 42.37
C ILE A 162 23.79 -28.77 42.51
N SER A 163 24.34 -29.52 43.46
CA SER A 163 25.79 -29.60 43.67
C SER A 163 26.27 -31.04 43.53
N LEU A 164 27.31 -31.26 42.72
CA LEU A 164 28.00 -32.55 42.57
C LEU A 164 29.39 -32.44 43.18
N GLY A 165 29.71 -33.31 44.14
CA GLY A 165 31.02 -33.38 44.79
C GLY A 165 31.82 -34.61 44.39
N GLY A 166 33.15 -34.45 44.34
CA GLY A 166 34.06 -35.55 44.00
C GLY A 166 35.53 -35.14 43.99
N ILE A 167 36.08 -34.79 45.16
CA ILE A 167 37.49 -34.33 45.29
C ILE A 167 38.48 -35.47 45.59
N GLY A 168 37.99 -36.68 45.90
CA GLY A 168 38.81 -37.84 46.21
C GLY A 168 39.53 -38.48 45.01
N ALA A 169 40.67 -39.13 45.26
CA ALA A 169 41.35 -39.95 44.26
C ALA A 169 40.61 -41.29 44.06
N GLY A 170 40.62 -41.86 42.83
CA GLY A 170 40.07 -43.21 42.56
C GLY A 170 38.62 -43.28 42.09
N LYS A 171 38.10 -42.27 41.39
CA LYS A 171 36.69 -42.21 40.91
C LYS A 171 35.65 -42.27 42.04
N LEU A 172 35.87 -41.47 43.09
CA LEU A 172 34.93 -41.22 44.18
C LEU A 172 34.06 -40.02 43.82
N GLY A 173 32.88 -40.27 43.22
CA GLY A 173 32.18 -39.23 42.48
C GLY A 173 30.67 -39.11 42.68
N SER A 174 30.09 -38.19 41.92
CA SER A 174 28.67 -37.91 41.80
C SER A 174 28.27 -37.98 40.33
N LYS A 175 27.15 -38.65 40.04
CA LYS A 175 26.65 -38.82 38.68
C LYS A 175 25.16 -38.53 38.60
N ILE A 176 24.76 -37.71 37.64
CA ILE A 176 23.37 -37.56 37.20
C ILE A 176 23.21 -38.29 35.88
N ILE A 177 22.19 -39.13 35.74
CA ILE A 177 21.94 -39.93 34.53
C ILE A 177 20.57 -39.57 33.95
N ILE A 178 20.54 -39.22 32.67
CA ILE A 178 19.34 -38.86 31.92
C ILE A 178 19.40 -39.57 30.56
N THR A 179 18.40 -40.38 30.23
CA THR A 179 18.37 -41.11 28.95
C THR A 179 17.54 -40.34 27.92
N SER A 180 16.24 -40.16 28.20
CA SER A 180 15.29 -39.37 27.39
C SER A 180 14.45 -38.42 28.25
N GLY A 181 14.75 -38.35 29.55
CA GLY A 181 14.03 -37.57 30.54
C GLY A 181 14.44 -36.10 30.56
N THR A 182 13.90 -35.34 31.51
CA THR A 182 14.17 -33.90 31.65
C THR A 182 14.57 -33.52 33.06
N LEU A 183 15.73 -32.89 33.24
CA LEU A 183 16.11 -32.20 34.47
C LEU A 183 15.95 -30.69 34.28
N THR A 184 15.31 -30.01 35.22
CA THR A 184 15.23 -28.53 35.28
C THR A 184 15.89 -28.02 36.54
N ALA A 185 17.05 -27.36 36.41
CA ALA A 185 17.83 -26.77 37.48
C ALA A 185 17.59 -25.25 37.55
N LYS A 186 16.67 -24.80 38.42
CA LYS A 186 16.27 -23.38 38.49
C LYS A 186 17.26 -22.46 39.20
N SER A 187 18.26 -23.02 39.89
CA SER A 187 19.38 -22.26 40.49
C SER A 187 20.74 -22.78 40.00
N GLY A 188 20.78 -23.34 38.79
CA GLY A 188 21.98 -23.86 38.16
C GLY A 188 22.48 -25.19 38.74
N ILE A 189 23.60 -25.65 38.18
CA ILE A 189 24.34 -26.84 38.59
C ILE A 189 25.77 -26.42 38.89
N ALA A 190 26.28 -26.79 40.06
CA ALA A 190 27.65 -26.56 40.49
C ALA A 190 28.41 -27.89 40.56
N PHE A 191 29.46 -28.02 39.74
CA PHE A 191 30.39 -29.13 39.76
C PHE A 191 31.58 -28.76 40.66
N LEU A 192 31.66 -29.41 41.82
CA LEU A 192 32.64 -29.12 42.88
C LEU A 192 33.76 -30.18 42.90
N CYS A 193 34.16 -30.67 41.72
CA CYS A 193 35.21 -31.67 41.56
C CYS A 193 36.60 -31.01 41.37
N ASN A 194 37.66 -31.81 41.57
CA ASN A 194 39.04 -31.39 41.32
C ASN A 194 39.39 -31.59 39.84
N GLY A 195 40.02 -30.60 39.20
CA GLY A 195 40.41 -30.64 37.77
C GLY A 195 41.35 -31.78 37.37
N LEU A 196 42.02 -32.44 38.33
CA LEU A 196 42.80 -33.66 38.06
C LEU A 196 41.93 -34.94 37.96
N ASN A 197 40.66 -34.89 38.37
CA ASN A 197 39.74 -36.03 38.43
C ASN A 197 38.35 -35.66 37.87
N TYR A 198 38.29 -35.07 36.68
CA TYR A 198 37.03 -34.63 36.05
C TYR A 198 35.99 -35.75 35.86
N GLU A 199 36.41 -37.01 35.87
CA GLU A 199 35.52 -38.20 35.83
C GLU A 199 34.70 -38.39 37.11
N ASN A 200 34.99 -37.63 38.18
CA ASN A 200 34.27 -37.72 39.45
C ASN A 200 32.94 -36.96 39.43
N CYS A 201 32.77 -35.96 38.57
CA CYS A 201 31.53 -35.20 38.43
C CYS A 201 30.97 -35.45 37.05
N VAL A 202 29.94 -36.28 36.93
CA VAL A 202 29.46 -36.73 35.62
C VAL A 202 28.01 -36.32 35.41
N LEU A 203 27.76 -35.59 34.32
CA LEU A 203 26.45 -35.45 33.72
C LEU A 203 26.36 -36.44 32.55
N ASP A 204 25.66 -37.56 32.77
CA ASP A 204 25.57 -38.67 31.84
C ASP A 204 24.25 -38.61 31.08
N MET A 205 24.33 -38.21 29.81
CA MET A 205 23.19 -38.12 28.89
C MET A 205 23.27 -39.19 27.79
N SER A 206 24.15 -40.18 27.93
CA SER A 206 24.48 -41.16 26.89
C SER A 206 23.32 -42.02 26.41
N GLY A 207 22.21 -42.07 27.16
CA GLY A 207 21.04 -42.88 26.84
C GLY A 207 20.13 -42.36 25.73
N GLY A 208 20.45 -41.23 25.08
CA GLY A 208 19.74 -40.74 23.90
C GLY A 208 19.38 -39.26 23.94
N ALA A 209 18.08 -38.96 23.98
CA ALA A 209 17.49 -37.63 23.83
C ALA A 209 17.24 -36.87 25.14
N GLY A 210 18.08 -37.12 26.17
CA GLY A 210 17.93 -36.47 27.48
C GLY A 210 17.99 -34.95 27.38
N ARG A 211 17.29 -34.26 28.30
CA ARG A 211 17.23 -32.79 28.34
C ARG A 211 17.62 -32.25 29.70
N VAL A 212 18.48 -31.22 29.72
CA VAL A 212 18.78 -30.44 30.93
C VAL A 212 18.43 -28.98 30.66
N ASN A 213 17.45 -28.45 31.39
CA ASN A 213 17.13 -27.03 31.41
C ASN A 213 17.87 -26.38 32.59
N VAL A 214 18.68 -25.37 32.33
CA VAL A 214 19.50 -24.69 33.34
C VAL A 214 19.16 -23.22 33.39
N LYS A 215 18.87 -22.73 34.60
CA LYS A 215 18.78 -21.30 34.90
C LYS A 215 20.08 -20.86 35.55
N GLY A 216 20.74 -19.85 35.00
CA GLY A 216 22.10 -19.44 35.34
C GLY A 216 23.19 -20.33 34.71
N PRO A 217 24.49 -19.97 34.87
CA PRO A 217 25.59 -20.70 34.28
C PRO A 217 25.79 -22.08 34.93
N LEU A 218 26.32 -23.03 34.16
CA LEU A 218 26.88 -24.27 34.71
C LEU A 218 28.23 -23.95 35.36
N GLY A 219 28.33 -24.06 36.68
CA GLY A 219 29.55 -23.73 37.42
C GLY A 219 30.52 -24.91 37.50
N GLY A 220 31.80 -24.70 37.20
CA GLY A 220 32.87 -25.69 37.40
C GLY A 220 32.92 -26.81 36.36
N ILE A 221 32.37 -26.59 35.16
CA ILE A 221 32.30 -27.61 34.08
C ILE A 221 33.68 -28.08 33.61
N GLU A 222 34.70 -27.24 33.74
CA GLU A 222 36.09 -27.56 33.43
C GLU A 222 36.66 -28.68 34.32
N ASN A 223 36.00 -28.97 35.45
CA ASN A 223 36.33 -30.05 36.36
C ASN A 223 35.32 -31.21 36.29
N ALA A 224 34.48 -31.27 35.25
CA ALA A 224 33.40 -32.24 35.11
C ALA A 224 33.44 -32.95 33.75
N THR A 225 32.70 -34.06 33.67
CA THR A 225 32.49 -34.85 32.45
C THR A 225 31.06 -34.71 31.97
N LEU A 226 30.88 -34.32 30.71
CA LEU A 226 29.60 -34.44 30.00
C LEU A 226 29.66 -35.63 29.05
N VAL A 227 28.83 -36.65 29.28
CA VAL A 227 28.65 -37.75 28.33
C VAL A 227 27.39 -37.49 27.53
N ALA A 228 27.50 -36.75 26.42
CA ALA A 228 26.35 -36.43 25.60
C ALA A 228 25.76 -37.66 24.89
N GLY A 229 24.43 -37.74 24.85
CA GLY A 229 23.71 -38.65 23.97
C GLY A 229 23.54 -38.06 22.58
N SER A 230 23.25 -38.90 21.59
CA SER A 230 23.17 -38.54 20.17
C SER A 230 22.13 -37.46 19.83
N GLU A 231 21.15 -37.26 20.72
CA GLU A 231 20.09 -36.24 20.58
C GLU A 231 19.94 -35.40 21.86
N SER A 232 20.89 -35.53 22.80
CA SER A 232 20.82 -34.83 24.08
C SER A 232 20.87 -33.31 23.89
N THR A 233 20.16 -32.59 24.76
CA THR A 233 20.04 -31.13 24.70
C THR A 233 20.29 -30.49 26.05
N ILE A 234 21.19 -29.51 26.10
CA ILE A 234 21.30 -28.58 27.22
C ILE A 234 20.64 -27.26 26.80
N SER A 235 19.61 -26.88 27.53
CA SER A 235 18.79 -25.70 27.28
C SER A 235 19.01 -24.65 28.36
N PHE A 236 19.40 -23.45 27.95
CA PHE A 236 19.62 -22.30 28.81
C PHE A 236 18.33 -21.49 28.92
N ILE A 237 17.74 -21.46 30.13
CA ILE A 237 16.35 -21.03 30.37
C ILE A 237 16.22 -19.87 31.38
N ASP A 238 17.30 -19.14 31.67
CA ASP A 238 17.20 -17.99 32.58
C ASP A 238 16.39 -16.87 31.93
N ASP A 239 15.26 -16.56 32.55
CA ASP A 239 14.31 -15.53 32.17
C ASP A 239 14.46 -14.26 33.02
N SER A 240 15.45 -14.23 33.93
CA SER A 240 15.61 -13.17 34.93
C SER A 240 16.94 -12.43 34.85
N ALA A 241 17.98 -13.05 34.33
CA ALA A 241 19.31 -12.45 34.19
C ALA A 241 19.99 -12.91 32.90
N ASP A 242 20.90 -12.07 32.41
CA ASP A 242 21.82 -12.45 31.35
C ASP A 242 22.80 -13.52 31.85
N MET A 243 23.33 -14.35 30.95
CA MET A 243 24.27 -15.42 31.32
C MET A 243 25.39 -15.61 30.31
N ASP A 244 26.52 -16.12 30.79
CA ASP A 244 27.62 -16.59 29.96
C ASP A 244 27.56 -18.11 29.81
N ILE A 245 27.85 -18.62 28.61
CA ILE A 245 27.99 -20.04 28.34
C ILE A 245 29.43 -20.38 27.93
N TYR A 246 29.98 -21.43 28.54
CA TYR A 246 31.31 -21.96 28.28
C TYR A 246 31.19 -23.35 27.67
N MET A 247 32.09 -23.68 26.73
CA MET A 247 32.09 -24.95 25.99
C MET A 247 33.10 -25.98 26.56
N SER A 248 34.06 -25.53 27.37
CA SER A 248 35.20 -26.31 27.84
C SER A 248 34.86 -27.16 29.06
N TRP A 249 34.23 -28.31 28.82
CA TRP A 249 34.14 -29.37 29.81
C TRP A 249 35.52 -29.99 30.08
N GLY A 250 35.76 -30.45 31.31
CA GLY A 250 36.96 -31.23 31.63
C GLY A 250 37.08 -32.48 30.75
N SER A 251 35.95 -33.09 30.39
CA SER A 251 35.85 -34.09 29.33
C SER A 251 34.46 -34.11 28.70
N GLY A 252 34.41 -34.33 27.39
CA GLY A 252 33.17 -34.44 26.61
C GLY A 252 32.77 -33.16 25.90
N SER A 253 31.59 -33.19 25.28
CA SER A 253 31.11 -32.14 24.39
C SER A 253 29.59 -32.04 24.50
N PHE A 254 29.04 -30.86 24.20
CA PHE A 254 27.60 -30.73 23.99
C PHE A 254 27.19 -31.50 22.72
N ASN A 255 25.98 -32.07 22.72
CA ASN A 255 25.34 -32.46 21.47
C ASN A 255 24.52 -31.28 20.94
N ASN A 256 23.30 -31.05 21.45
CA ASN A 256 22.51 -29.88 21.08
C ASN A 256 22.57 -28.80 22.17
N ILE A 257 22.65 -27.54 21.76
CA ILE A 257 22.50 -26.36 22.61
C ILE A 257 21.21 -25.65 22.23
N GLU A 258 20.40 -25.29 23.23
CA GLU A 258 19.20 -24.49 23.02
C GLU A 258 19.19 -23.24 23.91
N ILE A 259 19.01 -22.08 23.32
CA ILE A 259 18.76 -20.82 24.02
C ILE A 259 17.25 -20.60 24.12
N ASN A 260 16.73 -20.50 25.34
CA ASN A 260 15.32 -20.29 25.62
C ASN A 260 15.17 -19.37 26.83
N SER A 261 15.86 -18.22 26.77
CA SER A 261 16.04 -17.25 27.86
C SER A 261 14.98 -16.14 27.87
N SER A 262 13.84 -16.34 27.17
CA SER A 262 12.76 -15.36 27.03
C SER A 262 13.17 -14.06 26.34
N ASP A 263 13.68 -13.08 27.09
CA ASP A 263 14.12 -11.77 26.62
C ASP A 263 15.54 -11.42 27.10
N LYS A 264 16.26 -12.37 27.72
CA LYS A 264 17.60 -12.17 28.29
C LYS A 264 18.70 -12.58 27.33
N ASN A 265 19.87 -11.95 27.50
CA ASN A 265 21.05 -12.23 26.69
C ASN A 265 21.77 -13.48 27.19
N VAL A 266 22.20 -14.31 26.25
CA VAL A 266 23.13 -15.40 26.46
C VAL A 266 24.40 -15.10 25.68
N TYR A 267 25.49 -14.82 26.38
CA TYR A 267 26.78 -14.50 25.83
C TYR A 267 27.64 -15.76 25.69
N LEU A 268 28.29 -15.88 24.55
CA LEU A 268 29.30 -16.91 24.36
C LEU A 268 30.59 -16.51 25.11
N GLY A 269 31.19 -17.46 25.83
CA GLY A 269 32.44 -17.26 26.59
C GLY A 269 33.69 -17.88 25.93
N GLU A 270 33.52 -18.63 24.84
CA GLU A 270 34.59 -19.27 24.07
C GLU A 270 34.07 -19.75 22.70
N ASP A 271 34.96 -20.03 21.75
CA ASP A 271 34.55 -20.47 20.41
C ASP A 271 33.72 -21.78 20.43
N ILE A 272 32.62 -21.80 19.68
CA ILE A 272 31.94 -23.05 19.32
C ILE A 272 32.67 -23.66 18.14
N THR A 273 33.04 -24.93 18.26
CA THR A 273 33.72 -25.71 17.23
C THR A 273 33.01 -27.04 17.00
N PRO A 274 33.28 -27.72 15.88
CA PRO A 274 32.75 -29.05 15.63
C PRO A 274 33.12 -30.11 16.70
N LEU A 275 34.13 -29.83 17.53
CA LEU A 275 34.62 -30.73 18.58
C LEU A 275 33.87 -30.55 19.91
N ASN A 276 33.43 -29.33 20.26
CA ASN A 276 32.78 -29.04 21.54
C ASN A 276 31.25 -28.97 21.44
N VAL A 277 30.69 -28.82 20.23
CA VAL A 277 29.24 -28.92 19.95
C VAL A 277 29.02 -29.82 18.73
N LEU A 278 28.49 -31.03 18.97
CA LEU A 278 28.35 -32.07 17.94
C LEU A 278 27.06 -31.95 17.12
N GLY A 279 26.06 -31.26 17.64
CA GLY A 279 24.68 -31.24 17.15
C GLY A 279 24.20 -29.86 16.70
N ASN A 280 22.91 -29.60 16.91
CA ASN A 280 22.25 -28.36 16.49
C ASN A 280 22.45 -27.25 17.52
N LEU A 281 22.43 -26.01 17.03
CA LEU A 281 22.34 -24.80 17.83
C LEU A 281 20.99 -24.15 17.55
N THR A 282 20.14 -24.04 18.57
CA THR A 282 18.79 -23.48 18.44
C THR A 282 18.61 -22.27 19.36
N VAL A 283 18.12 -21.16 18.83
CA VAL A 283 17.62 -20.01 19.60
C VAL A 283 16.10 -20.06 19.56
N SER A 284 15.49 -20.68 20.57
CA SER A 284 14.04 -20.82 20.70
C SER A 284 13.37 -19.53 21.19
N SER A 285 14.04 -18.78 22.07
CA SER A 285 13.64 -17.44 22.53
C SER A 285 14.84 -16.72 23.14
N GLY A 286 14.73 -15.40 23.32
CA GLY A 286 15.80 -14.58 23.90
C GLY A 286 16.86 -14.18 22.87
N VAL A 287 18.02 -13.75 23.36
CA VAL A 287 19.11 -13.23 22.53
C VAL A 287 20.36 -14.09 22.73
N PHE A 288 20.86 -14.72 21.67
CA PHE A 288 22.15 -15.41 21.68
C PHE A 288 23.21 -14.55 21.01
N LYS A 289 24.28 -14.25 21.75
CA LYS A 289 25.32 -13.29 21.39
C LYS A 289 26.68 -13.98 21.25
N GLN A 290 27.32 -13.84 20.09
CA GLN A 290 28.66 -14.40 19.85
C GLN A 290 29.75 -13.75 20.73
N ASN A 291 29.55 -12.53 21.23
CA ASN A 291 30.48 -11.85 22.14
C ASN A 291 31.94 -11.80 21.62
N GLY A 292 32.10 -11.68 20.29
CA GLY A 292 33.40 -11.68 19.61
C GLY A 292 34.05 -13.06 19.38
N TYR A 293 33.43 -14.14 19.86
CA TYR A 293 33.86 -15.52 19.62
C TYR A 293 33.27 -16.09 18.32
N ASN A 294 33.97 -17.06 17.73
CA ASN A 294 33.52 -17.72 16.51
C ASN A 294 32.54 -18.86 16.81
N VAL A 295 31.64 -19.10 15.86
CA VAL A 295 30.74 -20.27 15.89
C VAL A 295 30.95 -21.06 14.61
N GLU A 296 31.53 -22.24 14.71
CA GLU A 296 31.68 -23.20 13.61
C GLU A 296 30.82 -24.45 13.88
N GLY A 297 29.86 -24.68 13.00
CA GLY A 297 28.93 -25.80 13.08
C GLY A 297 29.46 -27.10 12.47
N ASN A 298 28.70 -28.18 12.68
CA ASN A 298 28.95 -29.47 12.05
C ASN A 298 28.13 -29.64 10.75
N ASN A 299 28.75 -30.23 9.72
CA ASN A 299 28.05 -30.52 8.47
C ASN A 299 26.87 -31.49 8.72
N GLY A 300 25.71 -31.19 8.15
CA GLY A 300 24.46 -31.92 8.40
C GLY A 300 23.72 -31.53 9.67
N LYS A 301 24.20 -30.52 10.43
CA LYS A 301 23.49 -29.89 11.55
C LYS A 301 22.94 -28.52 11.16
N THR A 302 22.13 -27.96 12.05
CA THR A 302 21.39 -26.71 11.82
C THR A 302 21.74 -25.65 12.85
N LEU A 303 21.84 -24.40 12.36
CA LEU A 303 21.62 -23.21 13.18
C LEU A 303 20.16 -22.78 12.96
N GLU A 304 19.36 -22.81 14.01
CA GLU A 304 17.94 -22.47 13.97
C GLU A 304 17.66 -21.26 14.88
N VAL A 305 17.01 -20.22 14.37
CA VAL A 305 16.48 -19.11 15.18
C VAL A 305 14.98 -19.09 14.97
N LYS A 306 14.26 -19.41 16.05
CA LYS A 306 12.79 -19.49 16.02
C LYS A 306 12.16 -18.12 16.18
N ASN A 307 10.85 -18.07 15.98
CA ASN A 307 10.05 -16.88 16.26
C ASN A 307 10.36 -16.32 17.67
N ALA A 308 10.56 -15.01 17.77
CA ALA A 308 11.02 -14.29 18.98
C ALA A 308 12.46 -14.58 19.46
N GLY A 309 13.22 -15.43 18.76
CA GLY A 309 14.65 -15.59 18.96
C GLY A 309 15.45 -14.51 18.23
N THR A 310 16.56 -14.08 18.83
CA THR A 310 17.53 -13.15 18.23
C THR A 310 18.93 -13.76 18.25
N TYR A 311 19.61 -13.75 17.11
CA TYR A 311 21.01 -14.16 16.99
C TYR A 311 21.89 -12.96 16.63
N VAL A 312 22.91 -12.67 17.44
CA VAL A 312 23.76 -11.48 17.29
C VAL A 312 25.19 -11.88 16.96
N ILE A 313 25.70 -11.33 15.87
CA ILE A 313 27.07 -11.49 15.39
C ILE A 313 27.80 -10.18 15.66
N GLU A 314 28.76 -10.16 16.59
CA GLU A 314 29.39 -8.92 17.07
C GLU A 314 30.92 -8.98 17.07
N GLY A 315 31.55 -7.82 17.24
CA GLY A 315 33.00 -7.71 17.21
C GLY A 315 33.57 -7.99 15.82
N ASN A 316 34.51 -8.93 15.73
CA ASN A 316 35.15 -9.35 14.48
C ASN A 316 34.70 -10.74 14.00
N ALA A 317 33.66 -11.30 14.64
CA ALA A 317 33.21 -12.64 14.33
C ALA A 317 32.49 -12.70 12.98
N THR A 318 32.56 -13.85 12.31
CA THR A 318 31.93 -14.08 11.01
C THR A 318 30.56 -14.73 11.16
N PHE A 319 29.73 -14.63 10.12
CA PHE A 319 28.53 -15.47 10.03
C PHE A 319 28.96 -16.95 10.17
N PRO A 320 28.26 -17.77 10.98
CA PRO A 320 28.73 -19.10 11.34
C PRO A 320 28.99 -20.00 10.13
N PRO A 321 30.21 -20.50 9.89
CA PRO A 321 30.44 -21.53 8.88
C PRO A 321 30.09 -22.94 9.41
N GLY A 322 30.14 -23.93 8.52
CA GLY A 322 30.16 -25.36 8.88
C GLY A 322 28.81 -26.05 9.06
N PHE A 323 27.73 -25.32 9.37
CA PHE A 323 26.39 -25.92 9.41
C PHE A 323 25.90 -26.36 8.03
N GLY A 324 25.15 -27.45 7.98
CA GLY A 324 24.54 -27.96 6.74
C GLY A 324 23.30 -27.18 6.30
N ALA A 325 22.63 -26.48 7.23
CA ALA A 325 21.49 -25.60 6.94
C ALA A 325 21.34 -24.50 8.01
N TYR A 326 20.77 -23.38 7.58
CA TYR A 326 20.37 -22.24 8.41
C TYR A 326 18.86 -22.07 8.30
N SER A 327 18.17 -21.98 9.44
CA SER A 327 16.71 -21.84 9.49
C SER A 327 16.34 -20.65 10.37
N PHE A 328 15.71 -19.65 9.78
CA PHE A 328 15.29 -18.44 10.48
C PHE A 328 13.78 -18.27 10.28
N ASP A 329 12.99 -18.40 11.36
CA ASP A 329 11.54 -18.27 11.29
C ASP A 329 11.12 -16.82 10.94
N GLU A 330 9.90 -16.64 10.44
CA GLU A 330 9.39 -15.36 9.93
C GLU A 330 9.56 -14.16 10.87
N THR A 331 9.46 -14.35 12.20
CA THR A 331 9.61 -13.28 13.21
C THR A 331 10.91 -13.38 14.02
N SER A 332 11.84 -14.25 13.63
CA SER A 332 13.20 -14.29 14.20
C SER A 332 14.01 -13.05 13.78
N THR A 333 15.08 -12.75 14.50
CA THR A 333 15.99 -11.64 14.13
C THR A 333 17.43 -12.10 14.09
N VAL A 334 18.15 -11.76 13.03
CA VAL A 334 19.61 -11.87 12.97
C VAL A 334 20.20 -10.47 12.96
N VAL A 335 21.07 -10.17 13.92
CA VAL A 335 21.71 -8.88 14.09
C VAL A 335 23.17 -8.98 13.64
N TYR A 336 23.55 -8.18 12.67
CA TYR A 336 24.93 -7.93 12.28
C TYR A 336 25.44 -6.69 13.01
N ALA A 337 26.16 -6.92 14.10
CA ALA A 337 26.71 -5.89 14.99
C ALA A 337 28.24 -5.81 14.91
N GLN A 338 28.86 -6.33 13.84
CA GLN A 338 30.31 -6.31 13.69
C GLN A 338 30.86 -4.92 13.45
N ASN A 339 32.06 -4.66 14.00
CA ASN A 339 32.71 -3.36 13.93
C ASN A 339 33.76 -3.23 12.82
N VAL A 340 33.65 -4.09 11.81
CA VAL A 340 34.54 -4.15 10.67
C VAL A 340 33.73 -4.33 9.40
N ASN A 341 34.31 -3.95 8.26
CA ASN A 341 33.71 -4.27 6.97
C ASN A 341 33.52 -5.78 6.86
N THR A 342 32.28 -6.20 6.61
CA THR A 342 31.90 -7.61 6.60
C THR A 342 30.87 -7.89 5.51
N ALA A 343 30.54 -9.16 5.32
CA ALA A 343 29.49 -9.61 4.44
C ALA A 343 28.28 -10.12 5.22
N ILE A 344 27.08 -9.74 4.78
CA ILE A 344 25.81 -10.33 5.16
C ILE A 344 25.65 -11.60 4.33
N SER A 345 25.44 -12.73 5.00
CA SER A 345 25.29 -14.02 4.32
C SER A 345 23.96 -14.07 3.58
N ALA A 346 23.97 -14.58 2.34
CA ALA A 346 22.74 -14.75 1.56
C ALA A 346 21.93 -15.95 2.09
N GLN A 347 20.97 -15.67 2.98
CA GLN A 347 20.06 -16.66 3.58
C GLN A 347 18.60 -16.20 3.48
N ASN A 348 17.67 -17.08 3.85
CA ASN A 348 16.28 -16.72 4.10
C ASN A 348 16.12 -16.36 5.58
N TYR A 349 15.97 -15.08 5.88
CA TYR A 349 15.83 -14.53 7.23
C TYR A 349 14.37 -14.28 7.61
N GLY A 350 14.10 -14.22 8.92
CA GLY A 350 12.96 -13.49 9.45
C GLY A 350 13.20 -11.99 9.28
N ASN A 351 13.94 -11.40 10.22
CA ASN A 351 14.40 -10.02 10.18
C ASN A 351 15.92 -9.95 10.16
N VAL A 352 16.46 -8.93 9.48
CA VAL A 352 17.88 -8.57 9.53
C VAL A 352 18.01 -7.17 10.11
N THR A 353 18.81 -7.03 11.16
CA THR A 353 19.18 -5.73 11.72
C THR A 353 20.69 -5.54 11.56
N ILE A 354 21.09 -4.40 11.02
CA ILE A 354 22.48 -3.96 10.96
C ILE A 354 22.65 -2.89 12.04
N GLU A 355 23.36 -3.21 13.11
CA GLU A 355 23.52 -2.32 14.28
C GLU A 355 24.92 -2.51 14.89
N PRO A 356 25.99 -2.07 14.20
CA PRO A 356 27.36 -2.18 14.70
C PRO A 356 27.56 -1.33 15.96
N ASP A 357 28.14 -1.92 17.00
CA ASP A 357 28.48 -1.25 18.26
C ASP A 357 29.81 -0.47 18.13
N GLN A 358 29.78 0.61 17.35
CA GLN A 358 30.98 1.35 16.96
C GLN A 358 31.62 2.14 18.11
N PRO A 359 32.94 1.98 18.35
CA PRO A 359 33.73 2.99 19.06
C PRO A 359 33.66 4.35 18.33
N ALA A 360 33.66 5.46 19.09
CA ALA A 360 33.51 6.81 18.54
C ALA A 360 34.57 7.21 17.49
N ASP A 361 35.72 6.52 17.47
CA ASP A 361 36.87 6.81 16.60
C ASP A 361 36.91 5.98 15.30
N SER A 362 35.93 5.10 15.07
CA SER A 362 35.86 4.28 13.85
C SER A 362 35.47 5.08 12.60
N GLY A 363 35.99 4.66 11.44
CA GLY A 363 35.58 5.15 10.13
C GLY A 363 34.20 4.61 9.69
N SER A 364 33.78 4.94 8.47
CA SER A 364 32.56 4.37 7.87
C SER A 364 32.69 2.85 7.76
N ILE A 365 31.63 2.11 8.13
CA ILE A 365 31.57 0.66 7.94
C ILE A 365 30.74 0.31 6.73
N VAL A 366 31.20 -0.68 5.97
CA VAL A 366 30.49 -1.23 4.82
C VAL A 366 30.14 -2.69 5.08
N PHE A 367 28.83 -2.98 5.07
CA PHE A 367 28.27 -4.32 5.00
C PHE A 367 27.94 -4.62 3.54
N THR A 368 28.71 -5.52 2.92
CA THR A 368 28.36 -6.03 1.59
C THR A 368 27.41 -7.21 1.73
N ILE A 369 26.70 -7.62 0.68
CA ILE A 369 25.86 -8.82 0.74
C ILE A 369 26.50 -9.91 -0.13
N ASP A 370 26.63 -11.13 0.38
CA ASP A 370 27.17 -12.26 -0.37
C ASP A 370 26.33 -12.57 -1.62
N GLN A 371 26.95 -13.14 -2.65
CA GLN A 371 26.24 -13.51 -3.89
C GLN A 371 25.10 -14.48 -3.61
N GLY A 372 23.93 -14.21 -4.18
CA GLY A 372 22.73 -15.04 -4.04
C GLY A 372 21.46 -14.22 -4.01
N LYS A 373 20.33 -14.88 -3.72
CA LYS A 373 19.07 -14.21 -3.34
C LYS A 373 19.04 -14.15 -1.81
N ILE A 374 18.83 -12.96 -1.24
CA ILE A 374 18.49 -12.80 0.18
C ILE A 374 16.99 -12.54 0.28
N VAL A 375 16.32 -13.30 1.14
CA VAL A 375 14.88 -13.14 1.40
C VAL A 375 14.73 -12.82 2.87
N MET A 376 13.95 -11.79 3.19
CA MET A 376 13.61 -11.42 4.56
C MET A 376 12.10 -11.46 4.69
N ALA A 377 11.54 -12.45 5.38
CA ALA A 377 10.07 -12.54 5.54
C ALA A 377 9.49 -11.37 6.35
N GLY A 378 10.28 -10.87 7.31
CA GLY A 378 10.04 -9.66 8.09
C GLY A 378 10.62 -8.43 7.40
N GLY A 379 11.63 -7.80 8.00
CA GLY A 379 12.19 -6.54 7.50
C GLY A 379 13.71 -6.42 7.59
N LEU A 380 14.21 -5.34 6.99
CA LEU A 380 15.59 -4.86 7.06
C LEU A 380 15.64 -3.56 7.87
N ALA A 381 16.38 -3.55 8.96
CA ALA A 381 16.70 -2.34 9.71
C ALA A 381 18.19 -2.03 9.62
N ILE A 382 18.54 -0.82 9.17
CA ILE A 382 19.91 -0.31 9.18
C ILE A 382 19.97 0.80 10.22
N GLU A 383 20.49 0.47 11.39
CA GLU A 383 20.52 1.31 12.57
C GLU A 383 21.96 1.76 12.85
N THR A 384 22.14 3.02 13.26
CA THR A 384 23.47 3.57 13.56
C THR A 384 24.00 3.26 14.96
N GLY A 385 23.30 2.42 15.72
CA GLY A 385 23.67 2.06 17.08
C GLY A 385 23.90 3.30 17.96
N ILE A 386 24.87 3.23 18.87
CA ILE A 386 25.25 4.33 19.77
C ILE A 386 26.15 5.41 19.13
N ALA A 387 26.54 5.30 17.85
CA ALA A 387 27.47 6.22 17.21
C ALA A 387 26.88 6.96 16.00
N ALA A 388 27.01 8.29 15.97
CA ALA A 388 26.58 9.16 14.88
C ALA A 388 27.45 9.08 13.60
N LYS A 389 27.98 7.88 13.25
CA LYS A 389 28.89 7.66 12.12
C LYS A 389 28.21 6.88 10.99
N PRO A 390 28.69 7.02 9.73
CA PRO A 390 28.01 6.40 8.61
C PRO A 390 28.13 4.87 8.56
N ILE A 391 27.02 4.21 8.26
CA ILE A 391 26.96 2.77 7.95
C ILE A 391 26.43 2.63 6.54
N THR A 392 27.09 1.83 5.72
CA THR A 392 26.65 1.54 4.36
C THR A 392 26.33 0.06 4.21
N VAL A 393 25.14 -0.26 3.72
CA VAL A 393 24.78 -1.59 3.22
C VAL A 393 24.86 -1.57 1.70
N ASP A 394 25.81 -2.31 1.12
CA ASP A 394 26.10 -2.34 -0.31
C ASP A 394 25.60 -3.64 -0.95
N ALA A 395 24.40 -3.58 -1.54
CA ALA A 395 23.84 -4.67 -2.34
C ALA A 395 24.34 -4.66 -3.79
N ASN A 396 25.00 -3.59 -4.24
CA ASN A 396 25.48 -3.43 -5.61
C ASN A 396 26.75 -4.25 -5.88
N LYS A 397 27.67 -4.33 -4.92
CA LYS A 397 28.97 -5.00 -5.10
C LYS A 397 28.88 -6.43 -5.66
N ASN A 398 27.87 -7.19 -5.27
CA ASN A 398 27.64 -8.58 -5.67
C ASN A 398 26.34 -8.77 -6.46
N GLU A 399 25.73 -7.67 -6.92
CA GLU A 399 24.50 -7.67 -7.71
C GLU A 399 23.34 -8.48 -7.08
N VAL A 400 23.13 -8.33 -5.78
CA VAL A 400 22.13 -9.09 -5.02
C VAL A 400 20.72 -8.58 -5.28
N LEU A 401 19.73 -9.48 -5.27
CA LEU A 401 18.31 -9.14 -5.20
C LEU A 401 17.86 -9.14 -3.74
N LEU A 402 17.25 -8.03 -3.31
CA LEU A 402 16.67 -7.85 -1.98
C LEU A 402 15.16 -8.08 -2.06
N ASP A 403 14.70 -9.17 -1.45
CA ASP A 403 13.27 -9.50 -1.30
C ASP A 403 12.89 -9.32 0.18
N ILE A 404 12.16 -8.25 0.47
CA ILE A 404 11.87 -7.77 1.82
C ILE A 404 10.36 -7.82 2.03
N GLY A 405 9.95 -8.60 3.02
CA GLY A 405 8.57 -8.87 3.35
C GLY A 405 7.91 -7.76 4.17
N ILE A 406 6.97 -8.18 5.02
CA ILE A 406 5.99 -7.29 5.67
C ILE A 406 6.57 -6.35 6.73
N GLY A 407 7.78 -6.62 7.22
CA GLY A 407 8.49 -5.76 8.16
C GLY A 407 9.07 -4.52 7.49
N GLY A 408 9.31 -4.59 6.18
CA GLY A 408 9.73 -3.45 5.36
C GLY A 408 11.17 -3.03 5.57
N VAL A 409 11.47 -1.78 5.21
CA VAL A 409 12.82 -1.19 5.24
C VAL A 409 12.87 -0.01 6.20
N MET A 410 13.87 0.01 7.07
CA MET A 410 14.25 1.16 7.87
C MET A 410 15.72 1.53 7.61
N ILE A 411 15.97 2.78 7.24
CA ILE A 411 17.31 3.36 7.07
C ILE A 411 17.41 4.52 8.06
N ALA A 412 18.16 4.34 9.14
CA ALA A 412 18.33 5.37 10.16
C ALA A 412 19.15 6.57 9.66
N GLN A 413 19.11 7.68 10.40
CA GLN A 413 19.97 8.82 10.13
C GLN A 413 21.45 8.41 10.11
N ASN A 414 22.19 8.89 9.11
CA ASN A 414 23.58 8.52 8.78
C ASN A 414 23.77 7.08 8.26
N ALA A 415 22.72 6.28 8.08
CA ALA A 415 22.84 5.03 7.35
C ALA A 415 22.65 5.25 5.83
N GLU A 416 23.23 4.35 5.02
CA GLU A 416 23.07 4.30 3.58
C GLU A 416 22.71 2.89 3.13
N LEU A 417 21.66 2.76 2.31
CA LEU A 417 21.37 1.55 1.54
C LEU A 417 21.69 1.80 0.07
N ILE A 418 22.67 1.08 -0.46
CA ILE A 418 23.03 1.11 -1.88
C ILE A 418 22.36 -0.08 -2.57
N ALA A 419 21.39 0.20 -3.43
CA ALA A 419 20.75 -0.81 -4.26
C ALA A 419 21.64 -1.25 -5.42
N ASN A 420 21.42 -2.47 -5.90
CA ASN A 420 22.04 -2.99 -7.12
C ASN A 420 21.46 -2.31 -8.37
N GLY A 421 22.30 -1.90 -9.32
CA GLY A 421 21.86 -1.27 -10.57
C GLY A 421 21.27 -2.20 -11.65
N LYS A 422 21.23 -3.52 -11.43
CA LYS A 422 20.69 -4.51 -12.40
C LYS A 422 19.39 -5.18 -11.97
N ASN A 423 19.22 -5.41 -10.67
CA ASN A 423 18.09 -6.14 -10.12
C ASN A 423 17.15 -5.21 -9.36
N PHE A 424 15.94 -5.72 -9.13
CA PHE A 424 14.90 -4.98 -8.43
C PHE A 424 14.98 -5.19 -6.91
N LEU A 425 14.55 -4.19 -6.14
CA LEU A 425 14.28 -4.32 -4.71
C LEU A 425 12.77 -4.55 -4.55
N GLU A 426 12.37 -5.65 -3.93
CA GLU A 426 10.97 -5.94 -3.60
C GLU A 426 10.74 -5.64 -2.12
N ASN A 427 9.73 -4.82 -1.83
CA ASN A 427 9.39 -4.36 -0.49
C ASN A 427 7.88 -4.46 -0.26
N ASP A 428 7.47 -5.41 0.58
CA ASP A 428 6.07 -5.70 0.92
C ASP A 428 5.68 -5.14 2.29
N GLY A 429 6.49 -4.24 2.87
CA GLY A 429 6.30 -3.62 4.19
C GLY A 429 6.60 -2.12 4.22
N PRO A 430 6.48 -1.44 5.37
CA PRO A 430 6.71 0.02 5.44
C PRO A 430 8.11 0.42 4.96
N TRP A 431 8.23 1.62 4.39
CA TRP A 431 9.53 2.18 3.99
C TRP A 431 9.80 3.45 4.78
N ILE A 432 10.85 3.42 5.59
CA ILE A 432 11.25 4.49 6.49
C ILE A 432 12.69 4.87 6.20
N ASN A 433 12.92 5.96 5.47
CA ASN A 433 14.25 6.45 5.17
C ASN A 433 14.53 7.80 5.85
N GLU A 434 15.32 7.77 6.91
CA GLU A 434 15.90 8.96 7.58
C GLU A 434 17.37 9.18 7.21
N GLY A 435 17.98 8.23 6.51
CA GLY A 435 19.34 8.27 5.99
C GLY A 435 19.38 8.52 4.47
N THR A 436 20.20 7.73 3.78
CA THR A 436 20.42 7.80 2.33
C THR A 436 20.03 6.48 1.67
N PHE A 437 19.24 6.56 0.61
CA PHE A 437 19.06 5.48 -0.35
C PHE A 437 19.75 5.85 -1.66
N THR A 438 20.62 4.96 -2.16
CA THR A 438 21.35 5.11 -3.42
C THR A 438 20.83 4.08 -4.41
N HIS A 439 20.03 4.54 -5.38
CA HIS A 439 19.24 3.68 -6.26
C HIS A 439 20.06 3.02 -7.39
N ASN A 440 21.19 3.58 -7.83
CA ASN A 440 22.01 3.05 -8.94
C ASN A 440 21.21 2.73 -10.23
N ASN A 441 20.26 3.60 -10.59
CA ASN A 441 19.31 3.42 -11.70
C ASN A 441 18.45 2.14 -11.64
N ASN A 442 18.28 1.55 -10.46
CA ASN A 442 17.47 0.35 -10.28
C ASN A 442 15.96 0.63 -10.39
N ALA A 443 15.16 -0.43 -10.28
CA ALA A 443 13.75 -0.27 -9.94
C ALA A 443 13.44 -0.84 -8.56
N VAL A 444 12.54 -0.15 -7.86
CA VAL A 444 12.03 -0.56 -6.56
C VAL A 444 10.55 -0.88 -6.67
N TYR A 445 10.15 -2.04 -6.18
CA TYR A 445 8.78 -2.55 -6.18
C TYR A 445 8.23 -2.51 -4.76
N PHE A 446 7.13 -1.82 -4.60
CA PHE A 446 6.40 -1.66 -3.37
C PHE A 446 5.11 -2.46 -3.47
N GLY A 447 5.08 -3.65 -2.88
CA GLY A 447 4.03 -4.66 -3.09
C GLY A 447 3.14 -4.96 -1.88
N GLY A 448 2.83 -6.24 -1.72
CA GLY A 448 1.92 -6.77 -0.70
C GLY A 448 0.43 -6.64 -1.02
N ASP A 449 -0.38 -7.36 -0.24
CA ASP A 449 -1.85 -7.43 -0.35
C ASP A 449 -2.55 -6.93 0.92
N LYS A 450 -1.91 -6.04 1.70
CA LYS A 450 -2.45 -5.57 2.97
C LYS A 450 -3.56 -4.54 2.74
N SER A 451 -4.67 -4.66 3.46
CA SER A 451 -5.78 -3.69 3.38
C SER A 451 -5.47 -2.34 4.04
N ASP A 452 -4.62 -2.34 5.07
CA ASP A 452 -4.23 -1.13 5.79
C ASP A 452 -3.05 -0.45 5.09
N ALA A 453 -2.95 0.86 5.24
CA ALA A 453 -1.85 1.63 4.67
C ALA A 453 -0.49 1.31 5.31
N TYR A 454 0.51 1.10 4.45
CA TYR A 454 1.92 1.15 4.81
C TYR A 454 2.39 2.60 4.88
N LYS A 455 3.15 2.89 5.93
CA LYS A 455 3.84 4.17 6.06
C LYS A 455 4.91 4.27 4.98
N PHE A 456 4.86 5.34 4.17
CA PHE A 456 5.86 5.61 3.15
C PHE A 456 6.59 6.93 3.44
N ILE A 457 7.83 6.82 3.89
CA ILE A 457 8.74 7.93 4.19
C ILE A 457 9.97 7.78 3.27
N PRO A 458 9.93 8.32 2.04
CA PRO A 458 11.04 8.20 1.08
C PRO A 458 12.33 8.88 1.56
N GLY A 459 12.23 9.83 2.49
CA GLY A 459 13.36 10.61 2.98
C GLY A 459 13.77 11.68 1.98
N LYS A 460 15.06 12.03 1.95
CA LYS A 460 15.62 13.01 0.99
C LYS A 460 16.12 12.37 -0.31
N SER A 461 16.15 11.05 -0.37
CA SER A 461 16.63 10.30 -1.54
C SER A 461 15.56 10.15 -2.60
N SER A 462 16.00 10.05 -3.86
CA SER A 462 15.17 9.72 -4.99
C SER A 462 15.10 8.21 -5.23
N PHE A 463 14.05 7.80 -5.93
CA PHE A 463 14.00 6.52 -6.65
C PHE A 463 14.28 6.78 -8.13
N TYR A 464 14.86 5.82 -8.86
CA TYR A 464 14.97 5.97 -10.31
C TYR A 464 13.73 5.47 -11.03
N ASN A 465 13.42 4.18 -10.89
CA ASN A 465 12.11 3.65 -11.21
C ASN A 465 11.41 3.17 -9.94
N LEU A 466 10.15 3.56 -9.78
CA LEU A 466 9.31 3.20 -8.65
C LEU A 466 8.05 2.50 -9.15
N PHE A 467 7.82 1.28 -8.68
CA PHE A 467 6.69 0.45 -9.03
C PHE A 467 5.83 0.22 -7.80
N ILE A 468 4.64 0.81 -7.75
CA ILE A 468 3.65 0.56 -6.71
C ILE A 468 2.75 -0.58 -7.20
N VAL A 469 2.93 -1.76 -6.63
CA VAL A 469 2.28 -3.01 -7.06
C VAL A 469 1.43 -3.63 -5.93
N GLY A 470 0.78 -4.77 -6.22
CA GLY A 470 -0.04 -5.47 -5.23
C GLY A 470 -1.38 -4.77 -4.98
N LYS A 471 -1.95 -4.89 -3.78
CA LYS A 471 -3.20 -4.21 -3.38
C LYS A 471 -3.01 -3.26 -2.19
N SER A 472 -1.79 -3.16 -1.68
CA SER A 472 -1.47 -2.31 -0.53
C SER A 472 -1.65 -0.82 -0.84
N ILE A 473 -1.95 -0.07 0.21
CA ILE A 473 -1.96 1.39 0.19
C ILE A 473 -0.61 1.89 0.70
N TRP A 474 0.05 2.77 -0.05
CA TRP A 474 1.29 3.43 0.31
C TRP A 474 1.01 4.89 0.65
N ASP A 475 1.15 5.24 1.93
CA ASP A 475 0.73 6.53 2.48
C ASP A 475 1.90 7.51 2.65
N LEU A 476 1.95 8.52 1.78
CA LEU A 476 2.95 9.57 1.68
C LEU A 476 2.48 10.84 2.43
N ASN A 477 2.65 10.86 3.75
CA ASN A 477 2.15 11.94 4.62
C ASN A 477 3.24 12.77 5.34
N SER A 478 4.52 12.51 5.11
CA SER A 478 5.60 13.12 5.92
C SER A 478 6.81 13.65 5.17
N ASN A 479 7.01 13.28 3.90
CA ASN A 479 8.11 13.74 3.07
C ASN A 479 7.68 13.79 1.59
N ASP A 480 8.47 14.49 0.79
CA ASP A 480 8.30 14.56 -0.66
C ASP A 480 8.88 13.31 -1.33
N LEU A 481 8.22 12.83 -2.38
CA LEU A 481 8.66 11.69 -3.18
C LEU A 481 9.26 12.19 -4.49
N ASN A 482 10.52 11.85 -4.75
CA ASN A 482 11.21 12.15 -6.00
C ASN A 482 11.48 10.86 -6.79
N VAL A 483 11.05 10.82 -8.04
CA VAL A 483 11.26 9.70 -8.97
C VAL A 483 11.93 10.20 -10.25
N GLU A 484 13.10 9.68 -10.59
CA GLU A 484 13.94 10.27 -11.65
C GLU A 484 13.64 9.77 -13.08
N ASN A 485 12.82 8.73 -13.26
CA ASN A 485 12.52 8.21 -14.61
C ASN A 485 11.11 7.63 -14.79
N LEU A 486 10.66 6.73 -13.90
CA LEU A 486 9.36 6.06 -14.09
C LEU A 486 8.67 5.84 -12.75
N LEU A 487 7.48 6.41 -12.58
CA LEU A 487 6.52 5.99 -11.56
C LEU A 487 5.45 5.12 -12.22
N LYS A 488 5.36 3.86 -11.83
CA LYS A 488 4.34 2.94 -12.30
C LYS A 488 3.45 2.49 -11.15
N VAL A 489 2.15 2.69 -11.26
CA VAL A 489 1.18 2.29 -10.23
C VAL A 489 0.32 1.15 -10.75
N ASP A 490 0.77 -0.10 -10.59
CA ASP A 490 0.15 -1.31 -11.15
C ASP A 490 -0.58 -2.14 -10.08
N ASN A 491 -1.89 -1.94 -9.96
CA ASN A 491 -2.80 -2.51 -8.94
C ASN A 491 -2.65 -1.96 -7.52
N GLY A 492 -1.48 -1.41 -7.15
CA GLY A 492 -1.29 -0.76 -5.85
C GLY A 492 -1.93 0.62 -5.77
N ILE A 493 -1.92 1.22 -4.56
CA ILE A 493 -2.47 2.56 -4.32
C ILE A 493 -1.38 3.47 -3.76
N LEU A 494 -1.06 4.55 -4.47
CA LEU A 494 -0.27 5.66 -3.92
C LEU A 494 -1.24 6.69 -3.35
N SER A 495 -1.07 7.10 -2.09
CA SER A 495 -1.96 8.05 -1.43
C SER A 495 -1.20 8.98 -0.49
N GLY A 496 -1.83 10.07 -0.06
CA GLY A 496 -1.30 10.94 0.97
C GLY A 496 -1.43 12.42 0.66
N THR A 497 -0.55 13.21 1.26
CA THR A 497 -0.56 14.68 1.20
C THR A 497 0.80 15.31 0.92
N GLY A 498 1.88 14.51 0.83
CA GLY A 498 3.22 14.97 0.45
C GLY A 498 3.30 15.38 -1.03
N ASN A 499 4.35 16.13 -1.40
CA ASN A 499 4.58 16.43 -2.81
C ASN A 499 5.18 15.22 -3.53
N VAL A 500 4.91 15.10 -4.82
CA VAL A 500 5.49 14.07 -5.69
C VAL A 500 6.08 14.77 -6.90
N GLU A 501 7.34 14.49 -7.22
CA GLU A 501 7.97 14.91 -8.47
C GLU A 501 8.44 13.67 -9.24
N VAL A 502 8.01 13.55 -10.49
CA VAL A 502 8.43 12.48 -11.40
C VAL A 502 9.09 13.10 -12.62
N ASN A 503 10.40 12.89 -12.78
CA ASN A 503 11.19 13.35 -13.93
C ASN A 503 11.08 12.35 -15.11
N GLY A 504 9.86 12.05 -15.54
CA GLY A 504 9.64 11.04 -16.56
C GLY A 504 8.19 10.56 -16.67
N ASN A 505 8.02 9.28 -17.01
CA ASN A 505 6.69 8.71 -17.24
C ASN A 505 5.97 8.44 -15.92
N VAL A 506 4.65 8.65 -15.92
CA VAL A 506 3.74 8.19 -14.88
C VAL A 506 2.67 7.32 -15.52
N ASP A 507 2.78 6.00 -15.36
CA ASP A 507 1.89 5.06 -16.03
C ASP A 507 1.31 3.98 -15.10
N CYS A 508 0.43 3.17 -15.67
CA CYS A 508 -0.07 1.94 -15.08
C CYS A 508 0.03 0.83 -16.14
N ALA A 509 0.01 -0.45 -15.76
CA ALA A 509 -0.01 -1.54 -16.73
C ALA A 509 -1.37 -1.69 -17.45
N PHE A 510 -1.41 -2.52 -18.51
CA PHE A 510 -2.61 -2.70 -19.35
C PHE A 510 -3.83 -3.27 -18.61
N SER A 511 -3.62 -4.06 -17.56
CA SER A 511 -4.69 -4.62 -16.72
C SER A 511 -5.10 -3.72 -15.54
N CYS A 512 -4.67 -2.46 -15.54
CA CYS A 512 -4.67 -1.55 -14.39
C CYS A 512 -5.89 -1.62 -13.46
N ALA A 513 -5.65 -1.90 -12.17
CA ALA A 513 -6.53 -1.48 -11.08
C ALA A 513 -5.84 -0.47 -10.12
N GLY A 514 -4.63 -0.02 -10.46
CA GLY A 514 -3.84 0.87 -9.61
C GLY A 514 -4.38 2.29 -9.57
N SER A 515 -4.27 2.95 -8.43
CA SER A 515 -4.83 4.29 -8.19
C SER A 515 -3.79 5.25 -7.60
N ILE A 516 -3.82 6.51 -8.02
CA ILE A 516 -3.15 7.61 -7.34
C ILE A 516 -4.23 8.44 -6.65
N ASN A 517 -4.12 8.60 -5.33
CA ASN A 517 -5.09 9.27 -4.45
C ASN A 517 -4.38 10.31 -3.57
N MET A 518 -3.83 11.34 -4.20
CA MET A 518 -3.16 12.45 -3.51
C MET A 518 -4.18 13.53 -3.16
N THR A 519 -4.45 13.70 -1.86
CA THR A 519 -5.47 14.65 -1.36
C THR A 519 -4.88 15.96 -0.84
N GLY A 520 -3.54 16.05 -0.83
CA GLY A 520 -2.78 17.27 -0.58
C GLY A 520 -1.52 17.30 -1.45
N GLY A 521 -0.68 18.31 -1.25
CA GLY A 521 0.59 18.47 -1.97
C GLY A 521 0.43 18.84 -3.45
N ASN A 522 1.56 18.95 -4.15
CA ASN A 522 1.64 19.07 -5.60
C ASN A 522 2.18 17.76 -6.20
N PHE A 523 1.50 17.25 -7.21
CA PHE A 523 2.00 16.16 -8.04
C PHE A 523 2.56 16.75 -9.34
N THR A 524 3.85 16.64 -9.55
CA THR A 524 4.57 17.24 -10.68
C THR A 524 5.08 16.15 -11.60
N VAL A 525 4.67 16.17 -12.87
CA VAL A 525 5.35 15.44 -13.94
C VAL A 525 6.26 16.42 -14.64
N ARG A 526 7.55 16.23 -14.41
CA ARG A 526 8.59 17.05 -14.98
C ARG A 526 9.17 16.33 -16.18
N ALA A 527 8.96 16.86 -17.38
CA ALA A 527 9.26 16.16 -18.63
C ALA A 527 10.72 16.43 -19.08
N PRO A 528 11.62 15.43 -19.09
CA PRO A 528 12.97 15.57 -19.68
C PRO A 528 13.01 15.21 -21.17
N LYS A 529 11.89 14.72 -21.67
CA LYS A 529 11.60 14.25 -23.04
C LYS A 529 10.08 14.19 -23.18
N ASP A 530 9.56 13.81 -24.35
CA ASP A 530 8.16 13.41 -24.44
C ASP A 530 7.85 12.25 -23.48
N VAL A 531 6.86 12.44 -22.62
CA VAL A 531 6.47 11.49 -21.57
C VAL A 531 4.99 11.17 -21.62
N ASN A 532 4.63 10.01 -21.07
CA ASN A 532 3.25 9.57 -20.92
C ASN A 532 2.77 9.78 -19.48
N PHE A 533 1.50 10.12 -19.34
CA PHE A 533 0.81 10.27 -18.06
C PHE A 533 -0.53 9.52 -18.07
N GLY A 534 -0.84 8.80 -17.00
CA GLY A 534 -2.15 8.18 -16.81
C GLY A 534 -2.20 6.70 -17.15
N THR A 535 -3.37 6.12 -16.92
CA THR A 535 -3.62 4.68 -17.05
C THR A 535 -3.69 4.24 -18.52
N ILE A 536 -2.93 3.20 -18.90
CA ILE A 536 -2.98 2.60 -20.25
C ILE A 536 -4.08 1.54 -20.42
N GLY A 537 -4.84 1.25 -19.37
CA GLY A 537 -5.99 0.35 -19.31
C GLY A 537 -6.72 0.52 -17.97
N GLY A 538 -7.81 -0.20 -17.72
CA GLY A 538 -8.52 -0.14 -16.43
C GLY A 538 -9.50 1.01 -16.23
N SER A 539 -10.17 1.03 -15.06
CA SER A 539 -11.27 1.96 -14.74
C SER A 539 -11.07 2.74 -13.43
N ALA A 540 -9.91 2.63 -12.80
CA ALA A 540 -9.60 3.36 -11.58
C ALA A 540 -9.45 4.87 -11.85
N ASP A 541 -10.14 5.68 -11.06
CA ASP A 541 -9.94 7.14 -11.05
C ASP A 541 -8.60 7.48 -10.42
N TRP A 542 -7.94 8.51 -10.92
CA TRP A 542 -6.77 9.11 -10.27
C TRP A 542 -7.15 10.49 -9.73
N LEU A 543 -6.92 10.69 -8.43
CA LEU A 543 -7.24 11.90 -7.70
C LEU A 543 -5.96 12.65 -7.32
N PHE A 544 -5.95 13.94 -7.60
CA PHE A 544 -4.89 14.88 -7.28
C PHE A 544 -5.45 16.09 -6.53
N ASN A 545 -4.65 16.64 -5.62
CA ASN A 545 -4.86 17.98 -5.09
C ASN A 545 -4.43 18.99 -6.14
N ASN A 546 -3.14 19.19 -6.35
CA ASN A 546 -2.61 19.92 -7.50
C ASN A 546 -1.87 18.97 -8.44
N LEU A 547 -1.97 19.21 -9.74
CA LEU A 547 -1.26 18.48 -10.78
C LEU A 547 -0.52 19.48 -11.67
N THR A 548 0.79 19.32 -11.82
CA THR A 548 1.64 20.20 -12.62
C THR A 548 2.33 19.40 -13.71
N PHE A 549 2.26 19.87 -14.96
CA PHE A 549 3.05 19.39 -16.08
C PHE A 549 4.04 20.46 -16.47
N ASN A 550 5.34 20.23 -16.30
CA ASN A 550 6.37 21.21 -16.63
C ASN A 550 7.58 20.55 -17.32
N ASN A 551 8.53 21.37 -17.75
CA ASN A 551 9.69 20.96 -18.52
C ASN A 551 10.94 20.87 -17.59
N SER A 552 11.88 20.01 -17.91
CA SER A 552 13.21 20.00 -17.26
C SER A 552 14.38 20.29 -18.17
N ASP A 553 14.09 20.52 -19.44
CA ASP A 553 15.06 20.62 -20.51
C ASP A 553 14.85 21.92 -21.31
N SER A 554 15.80 22.17 -22.19
CA SER A 554 15.89 23.31 -23.10
C SER A 554 15.07 23.15 -24.39
N SER A 555 14.42 22.00 -24.60
CA SER A 555 13.58 21.70 -25.78
C SER A 555 12.12 21.59 -25.39
N GLU A 556 11.20 21.92 -26.30
CA GLU A 556 9.77 21.69 -26.09
C GLU A 556 9.49 20.19 -25.96
N HIS A 557 8.74 19.80 -24.92
CA HIS A 557 8.38 18.41 -24.65
C HIS A 557 6.88 18.27 -24.39
N THR A 558 6.31 17.15 -24.84
CA THR A 558 4.89 16.83 -24.68
C THR A 558 4.67 15.86 -23.52
N VAL A 559 3.74 16.20 -22.62
CA VAL A 559 3.13 15.26 -21.68
C VAL A 559 1.84 14.74 -22.30
N THR A 560 1.83 13.46 -22.69
CA THR A 560 0.70 12.82 -23.36
C THR A 560 -0.11 11.95 -22.42
N ALA A 561 -1.40 12.24 -22.29
CA ALA A 561 -2.31 11.41 -21.52
C ALA A 561 -2.56 10.06 -22.23
N SER A 562 -2.45 8.97 -21.49
CA SER A 562 -2.63 7.61 -22.02
C SER A 562 -4.07 7.36 -22.47
N ALA A 563 -4.27 6.92 -23.71
CA ALA A 563 -5.61 6.79 -24.33
C ALA A 563 -6.39 5.51 -23.93
N GLY A 564 -5.76 4.59 -23.19
CA GLY A 564 -6.26 3.22 -23.01
C GLY A 564 -7.15 2.99 -21.79
N GLY A 565 -6.99 3.77 -20.71
CA GLY A 565 -7.84 3.66 -19.53
C GLY A 565 -9.17 4.42 -19.65
N THR A 566 -10.14 4.08 -18.80
CA THR A 566 -11.48 4.70 -18.75
C THR A 566 -11.76 5.47 -17.46
N GLY A 567 -10.97 5.29 -16.40
CA GLY A 567 -11.14 6.04 -15.14
C GLY A 567 -10.90 7.54 -15.34
N GLU A 568 -11.47 8.41 -14.52
CA GLU A 568 -11.31 9.86 -14.67
C GLU A 568 -10.00 10.36 -14.02
N ILE A 569 -9.48 11.48 -14.52
CA ILE A 569 -8.42 12.22 -13.83
C ILE A 569 -9.08 13.40 -13.11
N LYS A 570 -9.05 13.38 -11.77
CA LYS A 570 -9.75 14.33 -10.90
C LYS A 570 -8.74 15.22 -10.20
N ILE A 571 -8.94 16.53 -10.29
CA ILE A 571 -8.09 17.55 -9.66
C ILE A 571 -8.97 18.44 -8.78
N SER A 572 -8.62 18.53 -7.50
CA SER A 572 -9.37 19.32 -6.49
C SER A 572 -8.82 20.72 -6.24
N GLY A 573 -7.57 20.95 -6.60
CA GLY A 573 -6.92 22.26 -6.67
C GLY A 573 -6.76 22.69 -8.12
N VAL A 574 -5.51 22.81 -8.59
CA VAL A 574 -5.19 23.35 -9.92
C VAL A 574 -4.44 22.34 -10.78
N LEU A 575 -4.84 22.23 -12.05
CA LEU A 575 -4.04 21.65 -13.13
C LEU A 575 -3.21 22.74 -13.78
N THR A 576 -1.88 22.67 -13.68
CA THR A 576 -0.95 23.67 -14.23
C THR A 576 -0.16 23.10 -15.41
N VAL A 577 -0.03 23.85 -16.50
CA VAL A 577 0.80 23.49 -17.66
C VAL A 577 1.90 24.53 -17.92
N GLY A 578 3.14 24.06 -17.84
CA GLY A 578 4.37 24.84 -17.87
C GLY A 578 4.72 25.45 -16.51
N ASP A 579 5.98 25.85 -16.37
CA ASP A 579 6.47 26.70 -15.28
C ASP A 579 7.02 28.02 -15.87
N ALA A 580 6.87 29.13 -15.15
CA ALA A 580 7.40 30.42 -15.59
C ALA A 580 8.94 30.43 -15.68
N ASP A 581 9.59 29.58 -14.89
CA ASP A 581 11.04 29.42 -14.87
C ASP A 581 11.55 28.42 -15.93
N ASP A 582 10.65 27.72 -16.64
CA ASP A 582 11.04 26.80 -17.70
C ASP A 582 11.60 27.53 -18.92
N ILE A 583 12.70 27.02 -19.46
CA ILE A 583 13.36 27.59 -20.65
C ILE A 583 12.58 27.26 -21.93
N ALA A 584 11.88 26.12 -21.95
CA ALA A 584 11.11 25.64 -23.08
C ALA A 584 9.71 25.20 -22.68
N LYS A 585 8.77 25.28 -23.62
CA LYS A 585 7.36 25.03 -23.36
C LYS A 585 7.10 23.57 -23.01
N THR A 586 6.11 23.34 -22.16
CA THR A 586 5.45 22.04 -22.00
C THR A 586 4.18 22.01 -22.82
N VAL A 587 4.00 20.96 -23.61
CA VAL A 587 2.76 20.72 -24.33
C VAL A 587 1.96 19.66 -23.61
N PHE A 588 0.76 19.99 -23.16
CA PHE A 588 -0.15 19.01 -22.58
C PHE A 588 -1.09 18.46 -23.66
N ASP A 589 -0.97 17.17 -23.93
CA ASP A 589 -1.89 16.42 -24.78
C ASP A 589 -2.87 15.60 -23.92
N ALA A 590 -4.14 16.01 -23.91
CA ALA A 590 -5.19 15.40 -23.08
C ALA A 590 -5.80 14.13 -23.67
N SER A 591 -5.42 13.74 -24.90
CA SER A 591 -5.86 12.51 -25.56
C SER A 591 -7.40 12.36 -25.58
N ASN A 592 -7.95 11.21 -25.18
CA ASN A 592 -9.39 10.93 -25.11
C ASN A 592 -9.94 10.90 -23.68
N ARG A 593 -9.18 11.43 -22.71
CA ARG A 593 -9.44 11.24 -21.28
C ARG A 593 -10.48 12.23 -20.75
N THR A 594 -11.09 11.88 -19.63
CA THR A 594 -11.97 12.80 -18.89
C THR A 594 -11.19 13.44 -17.75
N TRP A 595 -11.18 14.77 -17.73
CA TRP A 595 -10.51 15.62 -16.76
C TRP A 595 -11.56 16.36 -15.96
N GLU A 596 -11.65 16.07 -14.66
CA GLU A 596 -12.55 16.75 -13.74
C GLU A 596 -11.78 17.75 -12.89
N LEU A 597 -12.20 19.01 -12.96
CA LEU A 597 -11.58 20.17 -12.34
C LEU A 597 -12.55 20.75 -11.31
N SER A 598 -12.29 20.47 -10.03
CA SER A 598 -13.19 20.84 -8.92
C SER A 598 -12.64 21.97 -8.04
N GLY A 599 -11.45 22.50 -8.34
CA GLY A 599 -10.88 23.66 -7.65
C GLY A 599 -11.58 24.97 -8.03
N GLY A 600 -11.73 25.87 -7.05
CA GLY A 600 -12.20 27.23 -7.31
C GLY A 600 -11.14 28.12 -7.99
N LYS A 601 -11.47 29.39 -8.26
CA LYS A 601 -10.61 30.34 -9.00
C LYS A 601 -10.26 29.78 -10.38
N THR A 602 -9.00 29.66 -10.77
CA THR A 602 -8.60 29.14 -12.09
C THR A 602 -8.10 27.69 -11.92
N PRO A 603 -8.95 26.67 -12.06
CA PRO A 603 -8.53 25.29 -11.84
C PRO A 603 -7.75 24.67 -13.00
N PHE A 604 -7.68 25.34 -14.15
CA PHE A 604 -6.79 24.97 -15.26
C PHE A 604 -5.94 26.17 -15.65
N ASP A 605 -4.68 26.17 -15.26
CA ASP A 605 -3.77 27.30 -15.47
C ASP A 605 -2.70 26.95 -16.51
N ILE A 606 -2.52 27.80 -17.51
CA ILE A 606 -1.49 27.66 -18.54
C ILE A 606 -0.54 28.82 -18.39
N VAL A 607 0.61 28.57 -17.77
CA VAL A 607 1.58 29.62 -17.41
C VAL A 607 2.56 29.87 -18.55
N ALA A 608 3.27 28.82 -18.95
CA ALA A 608 4.25 28.83 -20.05
C ALA A 608 4.11 27.60 -20.97
N GLY A 609 2.94 26.96 -20.92
CA GLY A 609 2.65 25.75 -21.67
C GLY A 609 1.84 25.97 -22.95
N SER A 610 1.36 24.87 -23.51
CA SER A 610 0.31 24.85 -24.53
C SER A 610 -0.56 23.60 -24.36
N PHE A 611 -1.78 23.64 -24.90
CA PHE A 611 -2.79 22.62 -24.69
C PHE A 611 -3.27 22.01 -26.01
N LYS A 612 -3.38 20.68 -26.05
CA LYS A 612 -3.96 19.88 -27.14
C LYS A 612 -5.11 19.03 -26.58
N SER A 613 -6.34 19.39 -26.90
CA SER A 613 -7.53 18.70 -26.34
C SER A 613 -7.82 17.33 -26.94
N ASN A 614 -7.45 17.07 -28.21
CA ASN A 614 -7.77 15.83 -28.92
C ASN A 614 -9.26 15.44 -28.84
N THR A 615 -9.63 14.29 -28.28
CA THR A 615 -11.02 13.86 -28.11
C THR A 615 -11.45 13.81 -26.64
N SER A 616 -10.73 14.54 -25.79
CA SER A 616 -10.93 14.58 -24.33
C SER A 616 -12.26 15.24 -23.93
N THR A 617 -12.60 15.08 -22.66
CA THR A 617 -13.69 15.80 -22.01
C THR A 617 -13.15 16.54 -20.80
N PHE A 618 -13.37 17.85 -20.75
CA PHE A 618 -13.08 18.67 -19.57
C PHE A 618 -14.37 19.00 -18.84
N LYS A 619 -14.40 18.74 -17.53
CA LYS A 619 -15.52 19.04 -16.64
C LYS A 619 -15.05 20.04 -15.60
N TYR A 620 -15.62 21.23 -15.58
CA TYR A 620 -15.44 22.20 -14.51
C TYR A 620 -16.57 22.00 -13.50
N THR A 621 -16.27 21.41 -12.34
CA THR A 621 -17.25 20.99 -11.32
C THR A 621 -17.06 21.72 -10.00
N ALA A 622 -16.30 22.82 -9.99
CA ALA A 622 -16.02 23.59 -8.79
C ALA A 622 -17.31 24.05 -8.10
N ALA A 623 -17.42 23.74 -6.80
CA ALA A 623 -18.55 24.15 -5.98
C ALA A 623 -18.56 25.67 -5.76
N GLU A 624 -17.38 26.28 -5.69
CA GLU A 624 -17.15 27.72 -5.54
C GLU A 624 -17.02 28.43 -6.89
N ASP A 625 -16.94 29.76 -6.87
CA ASP A 625 -16.67 30.56 -8.06
C ASP A 625 -15.36 30.13 -8.75
N ALA A 626 -15.43 30.02 -10.08
CA ALA A 626 -14.30 29.62 -10.91
C ALA A 626 -14.20 30.44 -12.20
N THR A 627 -13.00 30.47 -12.78
CA THR A 627 -12.66 31.05 -14.07
C THR A 627 -12.36 29.91 -15.03
N ILE A 628 -13.11 29.85 -16.12
CA ILE A 628 -12.94 28.85 -17.17
C ILE A 628 -11.92 29.38 -18.16
N THR A 629 -10.79 28.69 -18.28
CA THR A 629 -9.68 29.10 -19.15
C THR A 629 -10.10 29.01 -20.62
N ALA A 630 -9.97 30.11 -21.36
CA ALA A 630 -10.39 30.24 -22.75
C ALA A 630 -9.39 29.57 -23.68
N GLU A 631 -9.68 28.32 -24.04
CA GLU A 631 -8.84 27.44 -24.85
C GLU A 631 -9.68 26.63 -25.86
N SER A 632 -9.02 25.83 -26.69
CA SER A 632 -9.68 24.91 -27.63
C SER A 632 -9.95 23.53 -26.99
N TYR A 633 -11.17 23.28 -26.55
CA TYR A 633 -11.62 22.01 -25.99
C TYR A 633 -12.28 21.12 -27.04
N TYR A 634 -12.35 19.80 -26.77
CA TYR A 634 -13.16 18.89 -27.58
C TYR A 634 -14.59 18.80 -27.03
N ASN A 635 -14.79 18.11 -25.91
CA ASN A 635 -16.03 18.26 -25.11
C ASN A 635 -15.73 19.12 -23.90
N LEU A 636 -16.60 20.10 -23.63
CA LEU A 636 -16.51 20.96 -22.46
C LEU A 636 -17.83 20.92 -21.69
N GLN A 637 -17.73 20.65 -20.39
CA GLN A 637 -18.86 20.69 -19.47
C GLN A 637 -18.54 21.66 -18.35
N ILE A 638 -19.42 22.64 -18.12
CA ILE A 638 -19.26 23.65 -17.08
C ILE A 638 -20.44 23.49 -16.13
N MET A 639 -20.18 23.00 -14.92
CA MET A 639 -21.18 22.58 -13.94
C MET A 639 -20.89 23.29 -12.61
N PRO A 640 -21.27 24.57 -12.46
CA PRO A 640 -21.09 25.28 -11.20
C PRO A 640 -21.93 24.65 -10.08
N GLY A 641 -21.42 24.72 -8.86
CA GLY A 641 -22.20 24.42 -7.66
C GLY A 641 -23.41 25.34 -7.49
N GLU A 642 -24.26 25.02 -6.50
CA GLU A 642 -25.40 25.88 -6.16
C GLU A 642 -24.90 27.28 -5.77
N GLU A 643 -25.53 28.32 -6.33
CA GLU A 643 -25.21 29.74 -6.07
C GLU A 643 -23.79 30.20 -6.47
N SER A 644 -22.98 29.38 -7.14
CA SER A 644 -21.67 29.81 -7.65
C SER A 644 -21.73 30.28 -9.11
N THR A 645 -20.77 31.14 -9.44
CA THR A 645 -20.59 31.70 -10.77
C THR A 645 -19.28 31.20 -11.39
N HIS A 646 -19.39 30.50 -12.51
CA HIS A 646 -18.24 30.21 -13.36
C HIS A 646 -18.14 31.25 -14.47
N THR A 647 -17.03 31.98 -14.52
CA THR A 647 -16.78 33.05 -15.48
C THR A 647 -15.85 32.57 -16.58
N ILE A 648 -16.24 32.67 -17.84
CA ILE A 648 -15.35 32.36 -18.95
C ILE A 648 -14.31 33.47 -19.08
N ALA A 649 -13.02 33.12 -19.11
CA ALA A 649 -11.91 34.05 -19.22
C ALA A 649 -11.97 34.85 -20.53
N GLU A 650 -11.22 35.96 -20.61
CA GLU A 650 -11.03 36.66 -21.87
C GLU A 650 -10.29 35.80 -22.90
N GLY A 651 -10.53 36.05 -24.19
CA GLY A 651 -9.88 35.32 -25.29
C GLY A 651 -10.87 34.54 -26.16
N ALA A 652 -10.38 33.49 -26.80
CA ALA A 652 -11.17 32.64 -27.69
C ALA A 652 -11.41 31.27 -27.05
N LEU A 653 -12.68 30.97 -26.77
CA LEU A 653 -13.12 29.65 -26.35
C LEU A 653 -13.64 28.90 -27.58
N ALA A 654 -12.99 27.80 -27.95
CA ALA A 654 -13.44 26.94 -29.04
C ALA A 654 -13.81 25.55 -28.48
N VAL A 655 -14.90 24.98 -28.96
CA VAL A 655 -15.38 23.65 -28.56
C VAL A 655 -15.69 22.83 -29.81
N SER A 656 -14.79 21.91 -30.17
CA SER A 656 -14.89 21.13 -31.42
C SER A 656 -16.01 20.06 -31.41
N SER A 657 -16.53 19.73 -30.23
CA SER A 657 -17.68 18.84 -30.02
C SER A 657 -18.71 19.58 -29.15
N ASN A 658 -19.20 19.00 -28.05
CA ASN A 658 -20.33 19.58 -27.32
C ASN A 658 -19.88 20.52 -26.19
N LEU A 659 -20.63 21.61 -26.02
CA LEU A 659 -20.62 22.46 -24.83
C LEU A 659 -21.90 22.21 -24.03
N ASP A 660 -21.75 21.69 -22.81
CA ASP A 660 -22.86 21.48 -21.89
C ASP A 660 -22.72 22.40 -20.67
N ILE A 661 -23.77 23.17 -20.38
CA ILE A 661 -23.86 24.06 -19.21
C ILE A 661 -24.79 23.46 -18.18
N GLY A 662 -24.24 23.22 -17.00
CA GLY A 662 -24.93 22.66 -15.86
C GLY A 662 -25.22 21.17 -15.99
N ASP A 663 -25.64 20.59 -14.87
CA ASP A 663 -26.15 19.22 -14.79
C ASP A 663 -27.61 19.21 -14.33
N LYS A 664 -27.92 19.81 -13.16
CA LYS A 664 -29.24 20.09 -12.54
C LYS A 664 -29.20 21.18 -11.42
N GLY A 665 -28.06 21.85 -11.18
CA GLY A 665 -27.91 22.88 -10.15
C GLY A 665 -28.23 24.30 -10.63
N ALA A 666 -28.57 25.20 -9.70
CA ALA A 666 -28.90 26.62 -9.94
C ALA A 666 -27.70 27.53 -10.25
N GLY A 667 -26.55 26.96 -10.61
CA GLY A 667 -25.31 27.68 -10.88
C GLY A 667 -25.38 28.57 -12.12
N THR A 668 -24.53 29.60 -12.14
CA THR A 668 -24.44 30.55 -13.27
C THR A 668 -23.12 30.38 -14.02
N VAL A 669 -23.19 30.29 -15.34
CA VAL A 669 -22.03 30.45 -16.23
C VAL A 669 -22.15 31.78 -16.95
N THR A 670 -21.11 32.62 -16.89
CA THR A 670 -21.13 33.95 -17.50
C THR A 670 -19.95 34.21 -18.42
N ALA A 671 -20.26 34.73 -19.61
CA ALA A 671 -19.32 35.23 -20.60
C ALA A 671 -19.40 36.77 -20.74
N ASP A 672 -20.40 37.43 -20.16
CA ASP A 672 -20.61 38.88 -20.33
C ASP A 672 -19.53 39.73 -19.66
N ALA A 673 -18.97 39.24 -18.55
CA ALA A 673 -17.91 39.94 -17.81
C ALA A 673 -16.66 40.18 -18.68
N ASN A 674 -16.23 39.17 -19.43
CA ASN A 674 -14.98 39.21 -20.21
C ASN A 674 -15.19 39.26 -21.73
N ASN A 675 -16.41 39.02 -22.22
CA ASN A 675 -16.75 39.00 -23.64
C ASN A 675 -15.78 38.16 -24.51
N PRO A 676 -15.58 36.87 -24.21
CA PRO A 676 -14.79 35.99 -25.08
C PRO A 676 -15.51 35.75 -26.41
N THR A 677 -14.77 35.45 -27.47
CA THR A 677 -15.39 34.81 -28.65
C THR A 677 -15.63 33.35 -28.33
N ILE A 678 -16.87 32.87 -28.48
CA ILE A 678 -17.22 31.47 -28.20
C ILE A 678 -17.62 30.82 -29.52
N ASP A 679 -16.96 29.73 -29.88
CA ASP A 679 -17.22 28.95 -31.09
C ASP A 679 -17.46 27.47 -30.75
N ILE A 680 -18.60 26.93 -31.17
CA ILE A 680 -19.05 25.58 -30.81
C ILE A 680 -19.38 24.81 -32.10
N ASP A 681 -18.51 23.87 -32.49
CA ASP A 681 -18.69 23.02 -33.67
C ASP A 681 -19.70 21.88 -33.45
N GLY A 682 -20.01 21.56 -32.19
CA GLY A 682 -21.01 20.56 -31.81
C GLY A 682 -22.31 21.16 -31.31
N ASN A 683 -22.96 20.45 -30.39
CA ASN A 683 -24.20 20.91 -29.78
C ASN A 683 -23.90 21.82 -28.59
N PHE A 684 -24.76 22.82 -28.40
CA PHE A 684 -24.80 23.63 -27.20
C PHE A 684 -26.04 23.26 -26.37
N SER A 685 -25.83 22.92 -25.11
CA SER A 685 -26.92 22.56 -24.20
C SER A 685 -26.86 23.38 -22.91
N ILE A 686 -28.00 23.86 -22.44
CA ILE A 686 -28.18 24.42 -21.10
C ILE A 686 -29.15 23.52 -20.35
N ALA A 687 -28.69 22.93 -19.25
CA ALA A 687 -29.46 22.07 -18.39
C ALA A 687 -30.61 22.82 -17.70
N GLU A 688 -31.57 22.07 -17.15
CA GLU A 688 -32.64 22.63 -16.33
C GLU A 688 -32.05 23.31 -15.09
N ASP A 689 -32.69 24.40 -14.64
CA ASP A 689 -32.27 25.25 -13.51
C ASP A 689 -30.91 25.96 -13.63
N SER A 690 -30.11 25.68 -14.65
CA SER A 690 -28.83 26.37 -14.88
C SER A 690 -28.98 27.66 -15.69
N THR A 691 -28.10 28.63 -15.43
CA THR A 691 -28.07 29.91 -16.15
C THR A 691 -26.82 30.05 -17.00
N PHE A 692 -26.99 30.40 -18.29
CA PHE A 692 -25.90 30.87 -19.15
C PHE A 692 -26.13 32.33 -19.54
N ILE A 693 -25.14 33.18 -19.25
CA ILE A 693 -25.09 34.58 -19.65
C ILE A 693 -24.09 34.70 -20.80
N ALA A 694 -24.62 34.90 -22.02
CA ALA A 694 -23.86 35.03 -23.25
C ALA A 694 -23.01 36.32 -23.29
N PRO A 695 -21.96 36.39 -24.13
CA PRO A 695 -21.18 37.61 -24.27
C PRO A 695 -22.02 38.75 -24.87
N GLY A 696 -21.92 39.96 -24.31
CA GLY A 696 -22.67 41.13 -24.78
C GLY A 696 -22.04 41.87 -25.97
N LYS A 697 -20.75 41.65 -26.26
CA LYS A 697 -19.98 42.39 -27.30
C LYS A 697 -19.43 41.53 -28.44
N THR A 698 -19.14 40.25 -28.16
CA THR A 698 -18.58 39.29 -29.12
C THR A 698 -19.64 38.30 -29.59
N VAL A 699 -19.28 37.44 -30.55
CA VAL A 699 -20.19 36.45 -31.14
C VAL A 699 -20.16 35.15 -30.34
N LEU A 700 -21.33 34.56 -30.15
CA LEU A 700 -21.53 33.15 -29.81
C LEU A 700 -21.90 32.38 -31.08
N SER A 701 -20.97 31.57 -31.59
CA SER A 701 -21.14 30.72 -32.78
C SER A 701 -21.55 29.29 -32.40
N ILE A 702 -22.54 28.75 -33.11
CA ILE A 702 -23.08 27.40 -32.89
C ILE A 702 -23.27 26.69 -34.23
N ALA A 703 -22.52 25.62 -34.46
CA ALA A 703 -22.57 24.89 -35.72
C ALA A 703 -23.76 23.91 -35.80
N LYS A 704 -24.13 23.24 -34.68
CA LYS A 704 -25.20 22.23 -34.63
C LYS A 704 -26.40 22.69 -33.78
N ASN A 705 -26.91 21.84 -32.90
CA ASN A 705 -28.16 22.09 -32.17
C ASN A 705 -27.94 23.01 -30.97
N PHE A 706 -28.96 23.78 -30.63
CA PHE A 706 -29.04 24.51 -29.37
C PHE A 706 -30.26 24.04 -28.57
N SER A 707 -30.03 23.42 -27.41
CA SER A 707 -31.06 22.98 -26.48
C SER A 707 -31.00 23.77 -25.18
N ASN A 708 -32.00 24.61 -24.93
CA ASN A 708 -32.08 25.43 -23.73
C ASN A 708 -33.22 24.95 -22.82
N LYS A 709 -32.89 24.25 -21.73
CA LYS A 709 -33.87 23.87 -20.69
C LYS A 709 -33.81 24.79 -19.46
N GLY A 710 -32.77 25.60 -19.33
CA GLY A 710 -32.54 26.53 -18.23
C GLY A 710 -32.84 27.98 -18.61
N ILE A 711 -31.93 28.87 -18.23
CA ILE A 711 -31.99 30.31 -18.50
C ILE A 711 -30.88 30.71 -19.46
N PHE A 712 -31.24 31.36 -20.57
CA PHE A 712 -30.30 31.96 -21.51
C PHE A 712 -30.45 33.49 -21.49
N THR A 713 -29.40 34.20 -21.07
CA THR A 713 -29.34 35.67 -21.09
C THR A 713 -28.43 36.12 -22.22
N ASN A 714 -28.96 36.85 -23.20
CA ASN A 714 -28.23 37.22 -24.42
C ASN A 714 -27.25 38.41 -24.26
N SER A 715 -27.39 39.21 -23.20
CA SER A 715 -26.54 40.38 -22.88
C SER A 715 -26.39 41.43 -23.99
N GLY A 716 -27.26 41.45 -24.99
CA GLY A 716 -27.13 42.35 -26.16
C GLY A 716 -26.18 41.85 -27.27
N GLY A 717 -25.65 40.63 -27.16
CA GLY A 717 -24.71 40.05 -28.13
C GLY A 717 -25.35 39.44 -29.38
N MET A 718 -24.50 38.89 -30.25
CA MET A 718 -24.92 38.17 -31.46
C MET A 718 -24.76 36.66 -31.27
N VAL A 719 -25.81 35.91 -31.58
CA VAL A 719 -25.74 34.45 -31.78
C VAL A 719 -25.71 34.16 -33.27
N SER A 720 -24.73 33.37 -33.71
CA SER A 720 -24.55 32.97 -35.10
C SER A 720 -24.68 31.45 -35.23
N PHE A 721 -25.45 30.99 -36.22
CA PHE A 721 -25.47 29.60 -36.64
C PHE A 721 -24.72 29.45 -37.97
N ASP A 722 -23.45 29.08 -37.88
CA ASP A 722 -22.46 29.13 -38.98
C ASP A 722 -22.05 27.75 -39.55
N GLY A 723 -22.39 26.64 -38.88
CA GLY A 723 -22.08 25.29 -39.35
C GLY A 723 -22.85 24.83 -40.59
N ASP A 724 -22.27 23.89 -41.36
CA ASP A 724 -22.86 23.32 -42.60
C ASP A 724 -23.93 22.23 -42.37
N LYS A 725 -24.10 21.76 -41.13
CA LYS A 725 -25.08 20.73 -40.76
C LYS A 725 -26.44 21.34 -40.41
N ASP A 726 -27.48 20.52 -40.46
CA ASP A 726 -28.81 20.90 -39.98
C ASP A 726 -28.75 21.19 -38.46
N SER A 727 -29.47 22.21 -38.00
CA SER A 727 -29.56 22.59 -36.59
C SER A 727 -31.01 22.64 -36.12
N VAL A 728 -31.24 22.24 -34.88
CA VAL A 728 -32.50 22.40 -34.14
C VAL A 728 -32.28 23.36 -32.97
N ILE A 729 -33.15 24.35 -32.83
CA ILE A 729 -33.24 25.21 -31.66
C ILE A 729 -34.48 24.79 -30.86
N SER A 730 -34.27 24.46 -29.59
CA SER A 730 -35.32 24.00 -28.68
C SER A 730 -35.19 24.68 -27.32
N GLY A 731 -36.33 24.94 -26.67
CA GLY A 731 -36.40 25.60 -25.37
C GLY A 731 -37.38 26.77 -25.38
N ASP A 732 -38.42 26.70 -24.56
CA ASP A 732 -39.54 27.65 -24.48
C ASP A 732 -39.17 29.01 -23.89
N LYS A 733 -37.95 29.16 -23.36
CA LYS A 733 -37.40 30.38 -22.75
C LYS A 733 -36.23 31.00 -23.53
N THR A 734 -36.07 30.65 -24.81
CA THR A 734 -34.93 31.12 -25.61
C THR A 734 -35.19 32.49 -26.22
N ALA A 735 -34.40 33.49 -25.81
CA ALA A 735 -34.48 34.86 -26.31
C ALA A 735 -33.11 35.36 -26.80
N PHE A 736 -33.01 35.61 -28.09
CA PHE A 736 -31.83 36.19 -28.72
C PHE A 736 -31.92 37.73 -28.72
N TYR A 737 -30.77 38.40 -28.62
CA TYR A 737 -30.70 39.79 -29.05
C TYR A 737 -30.58 39.83 -30.57
N SER A 738 -29.39 39.62 -31.15
CA SER A 738 -29.24 39.44 -32.60
C SER A 738 -29.04 37.97 -32.95
N LEU A 739 -29.68 37.51 -34.04
CA LEU A 739 -29.56 36.16 -34.57
C LEU A 739 -29.13 36.20 -36.04
N SER A 740 -28.04 35.51 -36.38
CA SER A 740 -27.49 35.44 -37.72
C SER A 740 -27.40 34.00 -38.23
N ILE A 741 -27.84 33.78 -39.48
CA ILE A 741 -27.78 32.50 -40.18
C ILE A 741 -27.35 32.78 -41.62
N THR A 742 -26.10 32.49 -41.95
CA THR A 742 -25.51 32.92 -43.23
C THR A 742 -24.85 31.80 -44.02
N THR A 743 -25.00 30.55 -43.59
CA THR A 743 -24.44 29.37 -44.25
C THR A 743 -25.41 28.86 -45.33
N PRO A 744 -25.11 29.00 -46.63
CA PRO A 744 -26.04 28.64 -47.70
C PRO A 744 -26.46 27.17 -47.64
N GLY A 745 -27.75 26.90 -47.84
CA GLY A 745 -28.31 25.55 -47.81
C GLY A 745 -28.57 24.96 -46.42
N LYS A 746 -28.19 25.66 -45.33
CA LYS A 746 -28.40 25.19 -43.95
C LYS A 746 -29.90 25.02 -43.67
N LYS A 747 -30.25 23.93 -42.98
CA LYS A 747 -31.60 23.74 -42.43
C LYS A 747 -31.63 24.10 -40.96
N MET A 748 -32.48 25.04 -40.61
CA MET A 748 -32.73 25.53 -39.28
C MET A 748 -34.14 25.15 -38.88
N LYS A 749 -34.24 24.35 -37.82
CA LYS A 749 -35.50 23.90 -37.25
C LYS A 749 -35.73 24.54 -35.90
N PHE A 750 -36.96 24.96 -35.64
CA PHE A 750 -37.40 25.51 -34.36
C PHE A 750 -38.45 24.58 -33.76
N SER A 751 -38.41 24.36 -32.45
CA SER A 751 -39.37 23.46 -31.82
C SER A 751 -40.82 23.93 -31.93
N ALA A 752 -41.68 23.02 -32.41
CA ALA A 752 -43.08 23.28 -32.67
C ALA A 752 -43.82 23.80 -31.43
N GLY A 753 -44.69 24.79 -31.62
CA GLY A 753 -45.48 25.41 -30.57
C GLY A 753 -44.73 26.39 -29.66
N GLN A 754 -43.40 26.49 -29.78
CA GLN A 754 -42.60 27.42 -28.96
C GLN A 754 -42.47 28.79 -29.63
N THR A 755 -42.30 29.82 -28.80
CA THR A 755 -42.07 31.20 -29.26
C THR A 755 -40.61 31.59 -29.03
N PHE A 756 -39.93 32.05 -30.07
CA PHE A 756 -38.55 32.51 -30.01
C PHE A 756 -38.49 34.03 -30.18
N ASN A 757 -37.92 34.71 -29.18
CA ASN A 757 -37.80 36.17 -29.18
C ASN A 757 -36.47 36.59 -29.82
N ILE A 758 -36.51 37.59 -30.71
CA ILE A 758 -35.34 38.23 -31.31
C ILE A 758 -35.46 39.75 -31.13
N GLY A 759 -34.75 40.29 -30.16
CA GLY A 759 -34.82 41.70 -29.77
C GLY A 759 -34.14 42.67 -30.74
N GLY A 760 -33.01 42.23 -31.31
CA GLY A 760 -32.15 42.95 -32.24
C GLY A 760 -32.30 42.45 -33.67
N ASP A 761 -31.20 42.44 -34.42
CA ASP A 761 -31.23 42.14 -35.86
C ASP A 761 -31.42 40.64 -36.11
N PHE A 762 -32.35 40.31 -37.02
CA PHE A 762 -32.56 38.96 -37.54
C PHE A 762 -32.04 38.86 -38.97
N THR A 763 -30.89 38.20 -39.15
CA THR A 763 -30.22 38.08 -40.45
C THR A 763 -30.26 36.64 -40.94
N VAL A 764 -30.82 36.44 -42.13
CA VAL A 764 -30.84 35.15 -42.82
C VAL A 764 -30.41 35.38 -44.27
N THR A 765 -29.19 35.00 -44.62
CA THR A 765 -28.63 35.26 -45.96
C THR A 765 -28.10 33.97 -46.57
N GLY A 766 -28.92 33.33 -47.40
CA GLY A 766 -28.51 32.20 -48.22
C GLY A 766 -27.82 32.65 -49.51
N SER A 767 -27.78 31.76 -50.51
CA SER A 767 -27.26 32.11 -51.83
C SER A 767 -28.05 31.42 -52.94
N VAL A 768 -27.76 31.78 -54.19
CA VAL A 768 -28.28 31.09 -55.38
C VAL A 768 -27.93 29.60 -55.43
N SER A 769 -26.84 29.18 -54.76
CA SER A 769 -26.43 27.78 -54.69
C SER A 769 -27.10 27.00 -53.54
N GLY A 770 -27.81 27.68 -52.65
CA GLY A 770 -28.55 27.04 -51.56
C GLY A 770 -29.30 28.07 -50.70
N SER A 771 -30.62 28.02 -50.75
CA SER A 771 -31.47 28.78 -49.81
C SER A 771 -31.37 28.19 -48.40
N ILE A 772 -31.40 29.05 -47.38
CA ILE A 772 -31.46 28.61 -45.99
C ILE A 772 -32.90 28.18 -45.68
N TYR A 773 -33.09 26.94 -45.24
CA TYR A 773 -34.40 26.40 -44.95
C TYR A 773 -34.76 26.60 -43.48
N ILE A 774 -35.78 27.41 -43.20
CA ILE A 774 -36.27 27.68 -41.84
C ILE A 774 -37.62 27.03 -41.67
N SER A 775 -37.74 26.12 -40.69
CA SER A 775 -38.97 25.37 -40.48
C SER A 775 -39.22 24.98 -39.02
N SER A 776 -40.40 24.45 -38.75
CA SER A 776 -40.68 23.72 -37.52
C SER A 776 -39.96 22.37 -37.51
N ASP A 777 -39.62 21.87 -36.33
CA ASP A 777 -39.11 20.50 -36.16
C ASP A 777 -40.19 19.41 -36.35
N ILE A 778 -41.48 19.78 -36.23
CA ILE A 778 -42.64 18.93 -36.51
C ILE A 778 -43.39 19.44 -37.74
N GLU A 779 -43.46 18.61 -38.78
CA GLU A 779 -44.15 18.96 -40.02
C GLU A 779 -45.65 19.27 -39.78
N GLY A 780 -46.12 20.37 -40.39
CA GLY A 780 -47.51 20.82 -40.30
C GLY A 780 -47.87 21.57 -39.00
N SER A 781 -46.98 21.60 -38.01
CA SER A 781 -47.14 22.35 -36.77
C SER A 781 -46.24 23.58 -36.78
N LYS A 782 -46.76 24.75 -36.45
CA LYS A 782 -45.96 25.98 -36.48
C LYS A 782 -45.07 26.14 -35.25
N TRP A 783 -43.88 26.71 -35.44
CA TRP A 783 -43.16 27.44 -34.38
C TRP A 783 -43.51 28.94 -34.48
N PHE A 784 -43.25 29.75 -33.47
CA PHE A 784 -43.60 31.18 -33.46
C PHE A 784 -42.36 32.07 -33.28
N ILE A 785 -42.30 33.18 -34.02
CA ILE A 785 -41.26 34.21 -33.88
C ILE A 785 -41.84 35.50 -33.32
N ASN A 786 -41.11 36.13 -32.40
CA ASN A 786 -41.34 37.50 -31.96
C ASN A 786 -40.13 38.37 -32.30
N LYS A 787 -40.18 39.06 -33.44
CA LYS A 787 -39.07 39.86 -33.98
C LYS A 787 -39.30 41.35 -33.71
N GLN A 788 -38.32 42.00 -33.07
CA GLN A 788 -38.39 43.41 -32.64
C GLN A 788 -37.43 44.35 -33.40
N GLY A 789 -36.26 43.88 -33.85
CA GLY A 789 -35.25 44.70 -34.52
C GLY A 789 -35.38 44.78 -36.05
N LYS A 790 -34.28 44.84 -36.80
CA LYS A 790 -34.31 44.81 -38.27
C LYS A 790 -34.33 43.37 -38.78
N ASP A 791 -34.92 43.17 -39.96
CA ASP A 791 -34.76 41.91 -40.71
C ASP A 791 -33.86 42.15 -41.93
N ASN A 792 -33.03 41.15 -42.24
CA ASN A 792 -32.28 41.06 -43.48
C ASN A 792 -32.35 39.61 -43.97
N ILE A 793 -33.43 39.29 -44.67
CA ILE A 793 -33.77 37.92 -45.07
C ILE A 793 -33.73 37.80 -46.59
N THR A 794 -32.71 37.13 -47.12
CA THR A 794 -32.55 36.85 -48.55
C THR A 794 -32.17 35.40 -48.79
N PHE A 795 -32.67 34.82 -49.88
CA PHE A 795 -32.49 33.39 -50.19
C PHE A 795 -32.87 32.48 -49.01
N ALA A 796 -33.96 32.78 -48.31
CA ALA A 796 -34.50 31.93 -47.25
C ALA A 796 -35.75 31.19 -47.75
N ASP A 797 -35.91 29.92 -47.38
CA ASP A 797 -37.12 29.14 -47.63
C ASP A 797 -37.82 28.89 -46.28
N ILE A 798 -38.98 29.51 -46.09
CA ILE A 798 -39.71 29.50 -44.82
C ILE A 798 -40.90 28.54 -44.94
N LYS A 799 -41.06 27.63 -43.97
CA LYS A 799 -42.23 26.72 -43.86
C LYS A 799 -42.65 26.58 -42.40
N ASP A 800 -43.94 26.30 -42.15
CA ASP A 800 -44.46 25.96 -40.82
C ASP A 800 -44.05 27.00 -39.76
N SER A 801 -44.12 28.30 -40.10
CA SER A 801 -43.66 29.40 -39.25
C SER A 801 -44.77 30.42 -38.98
N GLY A 802 -45.15 30.53 -37.72
CA GLY A 802 -46.10 31.53 -37.20
C GLY A 802 -45.41 32.73 -36.56
N CYS A 803 -46.19 33.75 -36.21
CA CYS A 803 -45.71 34.91 -35.45
C CYS A 803 -46.44 35.06 -34.14
N ASP A 804 -45.70 35.51 -33.13
CA ASP A 804 -46.28 36.03 -31.89
C ASP A 804 -47.07 37.32 -32.18
N GLU A 805 -48.09 37.60 -31.37
CA GLU A 805 -48.93 38.79 -31.49
C GLU A 805 -48.16 40.12 -31.37
N LYS A 806 -46.99 40.12 -30.72
CA LYS A 806 -46.11 41.29 -30.60
C LYS A 806 -45.07 41.38 -31.71
N SER A 807 -45.00 40.39 -32.59
CA SER A 807 -44.08 40.39 -33.72
C SER A 807 -44.51 41.42 -34.75
N GLY A 808 -43.59 42.28 -35.18
CA GLY A 808 -43.81 43.15 -36.34
C GLY A 808 -43.87 42.34 -37.66
N ASP A 809 -44.14 43.03 -38.77
CA ASP A 809 -43.96 42.42 -40.09
C ASP A 809 -42.48 42.04 -40.30
N ILE A 810 -42.26 40.88 -40.92
CA ILE A 810 -40.94 40.35 -41.23
C ILE A 810 -40.75 40.41 -42.74
N ALA A 811 -39.89 41.30 -43.22
CA ALA A 811 -39.65 41.46 -44.64
C ALA A 811 -38.67 40.40 -45.18
N CYS A 812 -39.17 39.60 -46.11
CA CYS A 812 -38.39 38.65 -46.89
C CYS A 812 -38.10 39.26 -48.27
N GLY A 813 -36.82 39.34 -48.63
CA GLY A 813 -36.39 39.78 -49.97
C GLY A 813 -36.95 38.89 -51.08
N GLU A 814 -36.96 39.41 -52.32
CA GLU A 814 -37.56 38.75 -53.50
C GLU A 814 -36.94 37.38 -53.83
N THR A 815 -35.76 37.09 -53.29
CA THR A 815 -35.04 35.82 -53.47
C THR A 815 -35.49 34.73 -52.50
N SER A 816 -36.34 35.05 -51.53
CA SER A 816 -36.85 34.12 -50.53
C SER A 816 -38.15 33.43 -50.96
N ILE A 817 -38.38 32.23 -50.44
CA ILE A 817 -39.45 31.30 -50.82
C ILE A 817 -40.41 31.11 -49.63
N ASN A 818 -41.71 31.09 -49.95
CA ASN A 818 -42.78 30.75 -49.00
C ASN A 818 -43.26 29.31 -49.27
N SER A 819 -42.75 28.34 -48.51
CA SER A 819 -43.06 26.91 -48.67
C SER A 819 -44.31 26.43 -47.91
N SER A 820 -45.26 27.35 -47.67
CA SER A 820 -46.59 27.13 -47.06
C SER A 820 -46.64 26.93 -45.54
N ASN A 821 -47.86 27.03 -44.98
CA ASN A 821 -48.16 27.03 -43.54
C ASN A 821 -47.42 28.12 -42.73
N ASN A 822 -47.25 29.30 -43.32
CA ASN A 822 -46.67 30.48 -42.65
C ASN A 822 -47.76 31.51 -42.32
N ASP A 823 -47.58 32.26 -41.22
CA ASP A 823 -48.47 33.37 -40.87
C ASP A 823 -48.25 34.62 -41.75
N PHE A 824 -49.26 35.49 -41.81
CA PHE A 824 -49.26 36.68 -42.67
C PHE A 824 -48.21 37.75 -42.33
N CYS A 825 -47.60 37.68 -41.15
CA CYS A 825 -46.48 38.55 -40.74
C CYS A 825 -45.25 38.37 -41.66
N TRP A 826 -45.07 37.19 -42.26
CA TRP A 826 -43.99 36.93 -43.22
C TRP A 826 -44.32 37.56 -44.58
N LYS A 827 -43.66 38.69 -44.90
CA LYS A 827 -43.89 39.45 -46.14
C LYS A 827 -42.88 39.05 -47.20
N PHE A 828 -43.30 38.22 -48.14
CA PHE A 828 -42.50 37.89 -49.31
C PHE A 828 -42.69 38.95 -50.39
N GLY A 829 -41.60 39.52 -50.90
CA GLY A 829 -41.65 40.46 -52.02
C GLY A 829 -42.44 39.88 -53.19
N SER A 830 -43.30 40.69 -53.83
CA SER A 830 -44.16 40.26 -54.93
C SER A 830 -43.37 40.05 -56.22
N GLY A 831 -42.60 38.96 -56.29
CA GLY A 831 -42.05 38.45 -57.54
C GLY A 831 -43.20 37.95 -58.42
N LEU A 832 -43.51 38.72 -59.47
CA LEU A 832 -44.55 38.43 -60.44
C LEU A 832 -44.29 37.08 -61.15
N ARG A 833 -44.87 35.98 -60.65
CA ARG A 833 -44.91 34.69 -61.36
C ARG A 833 -46.22 34.59 -62.13
N ILE A 834 -46.15 34.77 -63.45
CA ILE A 834 -47.23 34.41 -64.37
C ILE A 834 -47.36 32.88 -64.37
N THR A 835 -48.41 32.37 -63.72
CA THR A 835 -48.87 30.98 -63.93
C THR A 835 -49.78 30.94 -65.15
N SER A 836 -49.29 30.47 -66.29
CA SER A 836 -50.17 30.06 -67.39
C SER A 836 -50.74 28.67 -67.09
N TYR A 837 -52.02 28.60 -66.71
CA TYR A 837 -52.80 27.37 -66.79
C TYR A 837 -53.35 27.20 -68.21
N PRO A 838 -53.30 26.00 -68.83
CA PRO A 838 -53.96 25.76 -70.10
C PRO A 838 -55.40 25.30 -69.83
N ASN A 839 -56.38 26.03 -70.36
CA ASN A 839 -57.72 25.51 -70.55
C ASN A 839 -58.36 26.07 -71.82
N ASN A 840 -58.89 25.10 -72.57
CA ASN A 840 -59.40 25.20 -73.91
C ASN A 840 -60.85 25.75 -73.90
N ALA A 841 -61.22 26.38 -75.01
CA ALA A 841 -62.57 26.70 -75.50
C ALA A 841 -63.29 28.00 -75.04
N SER A 842 -63.16 29.00 -75.93
CA SER A 842 -64.24 29.77 -76.57
C SER A 842 -64.94 30.92 -75.83
N LYS A 843 -64.62 32.17 -76.21
CA LYS A 843 -65.36 32.96 -77.22
C LYS A 843 -64.75 34.36 -77.43
N SER A 844 -64.32 34.62 -78.68
CA SER A 844 -64.55 35.84 -79.50
C SER A 844 -64.23 37.19 -78.84
N VAL A 845 -63.25 37.99 -79.29
CA VAL A 845 -63.25 38.82 -80.52
C VAL A 845 -61.84 39.44 -80.71
N ILE A 846 -61.35 39.44 -81.96
CA ILE A 846 -60.12 40.04 -82.52
C ILE A 846 -60.46 41.51 -82.94
N PRO A 847 -59.58 42.45 -83.37
CA PRO A 847 -58.10 42.59 -83.38
C PRO A 847 -57.59 43.97 -82.88
N MET A 848 -56.27 44.18 -82.79
CA MET A 848 -55.55 45.10 -83.71
C MET A 848 -54.04 45.24 -83.44
N ALA A 849 -53.30 45.02 -84.54
CA ALA A 849 -52.06 45.68 -84.97
C ALA A 849 -50.70 45.36 -84.31
N SER A 850 -49.91 44.56 -85.05
CA SER A 850 -48.45 44.65 -85.24
C SER A 850 -48.09 45.97 -85.98
N PRO A 851 -46.88 46.58 -85.88
CA PRO A 851 -45.63 46.07 -86.52
C PRO A 851 -44.39 46.16 -85.59
N ALA A 852 -43.50 45.17 -85.56
CA ALA A 852 -42.39 44.88 -86.48
C ALA A 852 -41.22 45.90 -86.45
N GLY A 853 -40.04 45.43 -86.04
CA GLY A 853 -38.77 46.14 -86.17
C GLY A 853 -37.57 45.21 -85.93
N LYS A 854 -36.96 44.74 -87.03
CA LYS A 854 -35.74 43.92 -87.11
C LYS A 854 -34.49 44.69 -86.65
N ALA A 855 -33.49 43.99 -86.11
CA ALA A 855 -32.09 44.08 -86.58
C ALA A 855 -31.21 42.97 -86.00
N SER A 856 -30.42 42.40 -86.90
CA SER A 856 -29.49 41.27 -86.77
C SER A 856 -28.10 41.70 -86.25
N TYR A 857 -27.32 40.79 -85.67
CA TYR A 857 -25.90 40.62 -86.06
C TYR A 857 -25.33 39.25 -85.65
N ALA A 858 -24.39 38.77 -86.45
CA ALA A 858 -23.95 37.39 -86.63
C ALA A 858 -22.74 36.98 -85.76
N GLY A 859 -22.53 35.65 -85.66
CA GLY A 859 -21.29 35.02 -85.16
C GLY A 859 -21.30 33.49 -85.27
N THR A 860 -20.86 32.98 -86.42
CA THR A 860 -20.38 31.63 -86.81
C THR A 860 -19.38 31.00 -85.82
N SER A 861 -19.08 29.69 -85.66
CA SER A 861 -19.35 28.39 -86.33
C SER A 861 -18.76 27.27 -85.42
N THR A 862 -19.47 26.18 -85.05
CA THR A 862 -19.49 24.79 -85.60
C THR A 862 -18.67 23.68 -84.88
N TYR A 863 -19.41 22.62 -84.47
CA TYR A 863 -19.16 21.15 -84.49
C TYR A 863 -17.97 20.55 -83.67
N THR A 864 -18.04 19.41 -82.96
CA THR A 864 -18.75 18.13 -83.22
C THR A 864 -18.79 17.21 -81.96
N ASN A 865 -19.78 16.34 -81.89
CA ASN A 865 -20.09 15.35 -80.83
C ASN A 865 -19.36 13.99 -80.99
N GLN A 866 -19.23 13.19 -79.90
CA GLN A 866 -19.85 11.85 -79.60
C GLN A 866 -18.79 10.79 -79.12
N PRO A 867 -19.14 9.59 -78.59
CA PRO A 867 -19.57 9.28 -77.21
C PRO A 867 -18.85 8.04 -76.56
N LEU A 868 -19.24 7.67 -75.32
CA LEU A 868 -18.87 6.49 -74.49
C LEU A 868 -19.21 5.11 -75.15
N PRO A 869 -18.59 3.93 -74.81
CA PRO A 869 -18.98 3.14 -73.60
C PRO A 869 -18.02 2.02 -73.02
N SER A 870 -18.34 1.59 -71.78
CA SER A 870 -18.35 0.23 -71.15
C SER A 870 -17.19 -0.82 -71.20
N LEU A 871 -16.64 -1.11 -70.00
CA LEU A 871 -16.49 -2.40 -69.25
C LEU A 871 -15.85 -3.72 -69.81
N ARG A 872 -14.99 -4.31 -68.93
CA ARG A 872 -14.52 -5.73 -68.71
C ARG A 872 -13.27 -6.24 -69.49
N PRO A 873 -12.55 -7.32 -69.06
CA PRO A 873 -12.34 -7.98 -67.74
C PRO A 873 -10.84 -8.34 -67.41
N LEU A 874 -10.57 -8.88 -66.19
CA LEU A 874 -9.35 -9.61 -65.74
C LEU A 874 -9.15 -10.97 -66.49
N PRO A 875 -8.10 -11.85 -66.31
CA PRO A 875 -6.90 -11.95 -65.41
C PRO A 875 -5.59 -12.34 -66.22
N PRO A 876 -4.45 -12.95 -65.74
CA PRO A 876 -4.10 -13.56 -64.44
C PRO A 876 -2.68 -13.27 -63.84
N ILE A 877 -2.50 -13.87 -62.65
CA ILE A 877 -1.37 -13.87 -61.70
C ILE A 877 -0.21 -14.80 -62.13
N ARG A 878 1.00 -14.45 -61.65
CA ARG A 878 2.27 -15.21 -61.39
C ARG A 878 3.45 -14.60 -62.17
N ARG A 879 4.62 -14.32 -61.60
CA ARG A 879 5.27 -14.74 -60.35
C ARG A 879 5.73 -13.54 -59.53
#